data_AF-A0A3R6Q314-F1
#
_entry.id   AF-A0A3R6Q314-F1
#
_cell.length_a   1.000
_cell.length_b   1.000
_cell.length_c   1.000
_cell.angle_alpha   90.00
_cell.angle_beta   90.00
_cell.angle_gamma   90.00
#
_symmetry.space_group_name_H-M   'P 1'
#
loop_
_entity.id
_entity.type
_entity.pdbx_description
1 polymer ?
#
loop_
_entity_poly.entity_id
_entity_poly.type
_entity_poly.pdbx_seq_one_letter_code
_entity_poly.pdbx_strand_id
1 'polypeptide(L)'
;MTIESGTIEAAAYAEQNSDPVSGAIVVQSNGTLNISGGSVTAAGTHKNGVYVRRNFQMTGGSLTVTGSGKPGIENVGSFELSGGTISTNGGPGFLQRGGTATIQAKELNTDRLYINGNSSFTVAKGGKVTSGSTIIDSGTLTNAGEFVLNGAFEKGKYGTFINNGTISGTGSLPDGVKQIPDNITVYKAEISADYCDNMSINVQNLAAIQKPVNAGNLQYELVEDTGSDKGVGTIDKERGQLRVTKAGVFKIKVNTQASGFYKAGENPVYITLTVNKAKFPDSWNLTVTAASGEYRGAQGYPAAAISASSIPSGARYEYQLKSTNRKDDLQEDQWKSECPKIVNVAESGQFVFVRVTVDNYKSKIFCSGNQTNITKRKFTDTKVTLEPETVIYNGQSWSPEIKVVENWQGASEDAVDRADYIIQYWTYWTGTDNSIVTERKDAGTYTVYLLGQRNYTNESKQAILTIDKCKLNARITGDSFDKVYDGTTDIKEEQNLSVQLYSDSGTPDSRDVRADQVNWAYQSADVGEHNIEAANITLAGDNAKNYELTENSTSIKGNIVARDFASMTVSADPLTYNGTEQKPQIHASVEIGLSNESPDAVVFTYSKNGVDYQSEIPGFTDAGTYQVYVKASMANFNDAVKTVNVTVQQAPQAQAVIRRRRKRQQWKKQQWKKQQRKFRHSNQR
;
A
#
# COMPACT_ATOMS: atom_id res chain seq x y z
N MET A 1 -47.23 62.97 78.90
CA MET A 1 -47.95 63.59 77.77
C MET A 1 -48.71 62.49 77.07
N THR A 2 -50.02 62.67 76.89
CA THR A 2 -50.88 61.72 76.16
C THR A 2 -51.53 62.45 75.00
N ILE A 3 -51.45 61.87 73.80
CA ILE A 3 -52.02 62.39 72.57
C ILE A 3 -53.02 61.35 72.06
N GLU A 4 -54.30 61.69 72.05
CA GLU A 4 -55.37 60.75 71.67
C GLU A 4 -55.90 61.02 70.25
N SER A 5 -55.84 62.27 69.77
CA SER A 5 -56.29 62.69 68.44
C SER A 5 -55.77 64.09 68.08
N GLY A 6 -56.06 64.56 66.86
CA GLY A 6 -55.72 65.91 66.38
C GLY A 6 -54.42 65.98 65.56
N THR A 7 -54.08 67.19 65.10
CA THR A 7 -52.80 67.48 64.41
C THR A 7 -51.91 68.27 65.36
N ILE A 8 -50.71 67.74 65.65
CA ILE A 8 -49.76 68.37 66.58
C ILE A 8 -48.46 68.63 65.86
N GLU A 9 -47.97 69.86 65.91
CA GLU A 9 -46.67 70.25 65.38
C GLU A 9 -45.80 70.76 66.53
N ALA A 10 -44.72 70.04 66.81
CA ALA A 10 -43.71 70.41 67.79
C ALA A 10 -42.40 70.71 67.06
N ALA A 11 -41.90 71.94 67.19
CA ALA A 11 -40.63 72.35 66.60
C ALA A 11 -39.71 72.93 67.67
N ALA A 12 -38.44 72.53 67.67
CA ALA A 12 -37.43 73.08 68.56
C ALA A 12 -36.10 73.31 67.85
N TYR A 13 -35.51 74.48 68.07
CA TYR A 13 -34.29 74.92 67.42
C TYR A 13 -33.16 75.18 68.45
N ALA A 14 -31.92 74.94 68.03
CA ALA A 14 -30.71 75.46 68.64
C ALA A 14 -29.72 75.89 67.53
N GLU A 15 -28.91 76.92 67.78
CA GLU A 15 -27.91 77.42 66.81
C GLU A 15 -26.76 76.45 66.57
N GLN A 16 -26.41 75.68 67.60
CA GLN A 16 -25.36 74.65 67.56
C GLN A 16 -25.87 73.36 68.22
N ASN A 17 -25.07 72.29 68.16
CA ASN A 17 -25.38 71.02 68.83
C ASN A 17 -25.70 71.25 70.31
N SER A 18 -26.98 71.08 70.63
CA SER A 18 -27.54 71.27 71.97
C SER A 18 -27.12 70.17 72.96
N ASP A 19 -27.54 70.30 74.22
CA ASP A 19 -27.32 69.27 75.24
C ASP A 19 -27.74 67.86 74.80
N PRO A 20 -27.10 66.78 75.30
CA PRO A 20 -27.45 65.41 74.97
C PRO A 20 -28.93 65.06 75.23
N VAL A 21 -29.53 65.68 76.25
CA VAL A 21 -30.95 65.50 76.61
C VAL A 21 -31.76 66.67 76.05
N SER A 22 -32.08 66.62 74.77
CA SER A 22 -32.82 67.70 74.09
C SER A 22 -33.65 67.17 72.92
N GLY A 23 -34.79 67.80 72.66
CA GLY A 23 -35.61 67.50 71.49
C GLY A 23 -36.85 68.39 71.34
N ALA A 24 -37.58 68.26 70.24
CA ALA A 24 -38.89 68.91 70.08
C ALA A 24 -39.93 68.33 71.05
N ILE A 25 -39.84 67.03 71.32
CA ILE A 25 -40.53 66.36 72.42
C ILE A 25 -39.48 65.66 73.29
N VAL A 26 -39.52 65.89 74.61
CA VAL A 26 -38.56 65.30 75.56
C VAL A 26 -39.30 64.58 76.69
N VAL A 27 -39.02 63.30 76.85
CA VAL A 27 -39.50 62.48 77.96
C VAL A 27 -38.37 62.29 78.97
N GLN A 28 -38.48 62.95 80.14
CA GLN A 28 -37.50 62.86 81.22
C GLN A 28 -37.64 61.55 82.05
N SER A 29 -36.80 61.37 83.07
CA SER A 29 -36.70 60.14 83.89
C SER A 29 -37.98 59.68 84.59
N ASN A 30 -38.95 60.57 84.82
CA ASN A 30 -40.28 60.26 85.36
C ASN A 30 -41.41 60.43 84.33
N GLY A 31 -41.07 60.73 83.09
CA GLY A 31 -42.04 61.01 82.03
C GLY A 31 -42.56 59.76 81.33
N THR A 32 -43.74 59.86 80.75
CA THR A 32 -44.26 58.92 79.75
C THR A 32 -44.88 59.70 78.60
N LEU A 33 -44.58 59.30 77.37
CA LEU A 33 -45.24 59.76 76.16
C LEU A 33 -46.16 58.64 75.66
N ASN A 34 -47.44 58.94 75.49
CA ASN A 34 -48.43 58.01 74.94
C ASN A 34 -49.07 58.66 73.71
N ILE A 35 -49.08 57.95 72.57
CA ILE A 35 -49.77 58.38 71.35
C ILE A 35 -50.74 57.27 70.93
N SER A 36 -52.04 57.52 71.03
CA SER A 36 -53.08 56.56 70.65
C SER A 36 -53.83 56.95 69.37
N GLY A 37 -53.65 58.17 68.87
CA GLY A 37 -54.26 58.65 67.63
C GLY A 37 -53.76 60.04 67.21
N GLY A 38 -54.29 60.55 66.09
CA GLY A 38 -53.90 61.84 65.52
C GLY A 38 -52.66 61.78 64.62
N SER A 39 -52.22 62.95 64.14
CA SER A 39 -51.03 63.15 63.32
C SER A 39 -50.06 64.08 64.05
N VAL A 40 -48.86 63.60 64.34
CA VAL A 40 -47.85 64.32 65.11
C VAL A 40 -46.63 64.55 64.25
N THR A 41 -46.16 65.79 64.18
CA THR A 41 -44.90 66.17 63.55
C THR A 41 -43.97 66.73 64.62
N ALA A 42 -42.79 66.13 64.79
CA ALA A 42 -41.78 66.56 65.76
C ALA A 42 -40.45 66.88 65.06
N ALA A 43 -40.09 68.16 64.97
CA ALA A 43 -38.91 68.63 64.23
C ALA A 43 -37.90 69.32 65.17
N GLY A 44 -36.75 68.68 65.38
CA GLY A 44 -35.61 69.24 66.10
C GLY A 44 -34.49 69.65 65.16
N THR A 45 -34.06 70.92 65.21
CA THR A 45 -32.85 71.39 64.50
C THR A 45 -31.72 71.53 65.51
N HIS A 46 -30.61 70.81 65.29
CA HIS A 46 -29.52 70.58 66.24
C HIS A 46 -29.97 70.01 67.60
N LYS A 47 -31.19 69.46 67.64
CA LYS A 47 -31.91 68.82 68.75
C LYS A 47 -32.50 67.52 68.22
N ASN A 48 -32.82 66.55 69.09
CA ASN A 48 -33.57 65.37 68.63
C ASN A 48 -34.98 65.79 68.17
N GLY A 49 -35.62 65.03 67.29
CA GLY A 49 -37.05 65.22 67.09
C GLY A 49 -37.83 64.78 68.34
N VAL A 50 -37.58 63.55 68.78
CA VAL A 50 -38.10 63.00 70.05
C VAL A 50 -36.96 62.38 70.87
N TYR A 51 -36.80 62.79 72.12
CA TYR A 51 -35.86 62.18 73.06
C TYR A 51 -36.62 61.45 74.18
N VAL A 52 -36.32 60.18 74.40
CA VAL A 52 -37.04 59.33 75.36
C VAL A 52 -36.10 58.75 76.42
N ARG A 53 -36.20 59.25 77.66
CA ARG A 53 -35.40 58.72 78.77
C ARG A 53 -36.06 57.60 79.55
N ARG A 54 -37.39 57.54 79.59
CA ARG A 54 -38.15 56.54 80.36
C ARG A 54 -39.10 55.72 79.49
N ASN A 55 -40.30 56.21 79.17
CA ASN A 55 -41.31 55.42 78.46
C ASN A 55 -41.94 56.19 77.28
N PHE A 56 -41.96 55.56 76.11
CA PHE A 56 -42.76 56.00 74.96
C PHE A 56 -43.58 54.81 74.42
N GLN A 57 -44.91 54.94 74.43
CA GLN A 57 -45.83 53.98 73.83
C GLN A 57 -46.64 54.64 72.71
N MET A 58 -46.76 53.96 71.58
CA MET A 58 -47.61 54.36 70.47
C MET A 58 -48.53 53.20 70.07
N THR A 59 -49.84 53.41 70.23
CA THR A 59 -50.89 52.42 69.96
C THR A 59 -51.73 52.79 68.73
N GLY A 60 -51.58 54.01 68.20
CA GLY A 60 -52.30 54.49 67.01
C GLY A 60 -51.79 55.85 66.52
N GLY A 61 -52.36 56.34 65.41
CA GLY A 61 -51.98 57.63 64.80
C GLY A 61 -50.77 57.55 63.85
N SER A 62 -50.26 58.70 63.44
CA SER A 62 -49.04 58.84 62.63
C SER A 62 -48.06 59.80 63.29
N LEU A 63 -46.77 59.45 63.32
CA LEU A 63 -45.71 60.29 63.87
C LEU A 63 -44.61 60.48 62.82
N THR A 64 -44.41 61.72 62.39
CA THR A 64 -43.31 62.14 61.53
C THR A 64 -42.27 62.87 62.38
N VAL A 65 -41.04 62.36 62.40
CA VAL A 65 -39.98 62.91 63.27
C VAL A 65 -38.77 63.30 62.46
N THR A 66 -38.31 64.53 62.65
CA THR A 66 -37.09 65.02 62.00
C THR A 66 -36.08 65.50 63.04
N GLY A 67 -34.85 64.97 62.96
CA GLY A 67 -33.70 65.44 63.76
C GLY A 67 -32.59 65.93 62.83
N SER A 68 -32.46 67.24 62.62
CA SER A 68 -31.37 67.78 61.79
C SER A 68 -30.11 67.93 62.63
N GLY A 69 -29.02 67.23 62.27
CA GLY A 69 -27.76 67.21 63.04
C GLY A 69 -27.78 66.30 64.28
N LYS A 70 -28.93 65.69 64.61
CA LYS A 70 -29.12 64.77 65.74
C LYS A 70 -30.10 63.63 65.35
N PRO A 71 -30.29 62.61 66.19
CA PRO A 71 -31.29 61.58 65.91
C PRO A 71 -32.71 62.13 65.69
N GLY A 72 -33.48 61.48 64.79
CA GLY A 72 -34.91 61.72 64.70
C GLY A 72 -35.57 61.32 66.03
N ILE A 73 -35.49 60.04 66.38
CA ILE A 73 -35.83 59.52 67.70
C ILE A 73 -34.55 59.03 68.37
N GLU A 74 -34.29 59.48 69.59
CA GLU A 74 -33.30 58.87 70.49
C GLU A 74 -34.02 58.25 71.69
N ASN A 75 -34.03 56.92 71.76
CA ASN A 75 -34.61 56.18 72.87
C ASN A 75 -33.53 55.60 73.79
N VAL A 76 -33.55 56.06 75.03
CA VAL A 76 -32.74 55.52 76.14
C VAL A 76 -33.54 54.60 77.04
N GLY A 77 -34.85 54.80 77.12
CA GLY A 77 -35.77 54.03 77.95
C GLY A 77 -36.44 52.87 77.19
N SER A 78 -37.71 52.63 77.52
CA SER A 78 -38.58 51.67 76.86
C SER A 78 -39.41 52.36 75.77
N PHE A 79 -39.38 51.79 74.57
CA PHE A 79 -40.17 52.19 73.43
C PHE A 79 -41.04 51.03 72.94
N GLU A 80 -42.33 51.28 72.71
CA GLU A 80 -43.25 50.27 72.18
C GLU A 80 -44.15 50.88 71.10
N LEU A 81 -44.11 50.28 69.90
CA LEU A 81 -45.04 50.58 68.81
C LEU A 81 -45.98 49.39 68.61
N SER A 82 -47.18 49.46 69.16
CA SER A 82 -48.23 48.45 69.05
C SER A 82 -49.37 48.86 68.12
N GLY A 83 -49.33 50.08 67.56
CA GLY A 83 -50.17 50.52 66.46
C GLY A 83 -49.82 51.94 65.98
N GLY A 84 -50.33 52.33 64.81
CA GLY A 84 -49.95 53.58 64.14
C GLY A 84 -48.68 53.47 63.28
N THR A 85 -48.27 54.54 62.60
CA THR A 85 -47.07 54.55 61.74
C THR A 85 -46.07 55.61 62.16
N ILE A 86 -44.78 55.31 62.04
CA ILE A 86 -43.71 56.25 62.33
C ILE A 86 -42.81 56.41 61.10
N SER A 87 -42.51 57.66 60.76
CA SER A 87 -41.52 57.99 59.74
C SER A 87 -40.47 58.91 60.37
N THR A 88 -39.19 58.51 60.33
CA THR A 88 -38.10 59.31 60.91
C THR A 88 -37.06 59.70 59.86
N ASN A 89 -36.68 60.98 59.85
CA ASN A 89 -35.62 61.54 59.02
C ASN A 89 -34.60 62.29 59.92
N GLY A 90 -33.31 62.26 59.58
CA GLY A 90 -32.26 62.89 60.39
C GLY A 90 -31.04 62.01 60.58
N GLY A 91 -30.09 62.45 61.41
CA GLY A 91 -28.78 61.80 61.67
C GLY A 91 -28.82 60.26 61.63
N PRO A 92 -28.95 59.54 62.74
CA PRO A 92 -29.69 58.28 62.74
C PRO A 92 -31.18 58.61 62.84
N GLY A 93 -32.02 58.12 61.92
CA GLY A 93 -33.46 58.35 61.99
C GLY A 93 -34.05 57.81 63.30
N PHE A 94 -33.61 56.61 63.70
CA PHE A 94 -33.92 56.02 65.00
C PHE A 94 -32.64 55.53 65.68
N LEU A 95 -32.32 56.07 66.85
CA LEU A 95 -31.22 55.65 67.72
C LEU A 95 -31.78 54.96 68.97
N GLN A 96 -31.45 53.69 69.14
CA GLN A 96 -31.67 52.94 70.37
C GLN A 96 -30.39 52.92 71.21
N ARG A 97 -30.44 53.49 72.42
CA ARG A 97 -29.26 53.69 73.29
C ARG A 97 -29.53 53.26 74.74
N GLY A 98 -29.16 52.05 75.14
CA GLY A 98 -29.41 51.52 76.48
C GLY A 98 -30.65 50.62 76.60
N GLY A 99 -31.85 51.19 76.71
CA GLY A 99 -33.08 50.43 77.00
C GLY A 99 -33.61 49.55 75.86
N THR A 100 -34.93 49.34 75.82
CA THR A 100 -35.57 48.44 74.86
C THR A 100 -36.46 49.19 73.87
N ALA A 101 -36.50 48.73 72.62
CA ALA A 101 -37.52 49.12 71.65
C ALA A 101 -38.18 47.87 71.07
N THR A 102 -39.52 47.87 71.01
CA THR A 102 -40.29 46.78 70.43
C THR A 102 -41.31 47.32 69.42
N ILE A 103 -41.24 46.82 68.19
CA ILE A 103 -42.21 47.09 67.13
C ILE A 103 -43.11 45.88 66.99
N GLN A 104 -44.34 45.96 67.48
CA GLN A 104 -45.29 44.84 67.52
C GLN A 104 -46.30 44.86 66.38
N ALA A 105 -46.66 46.03 65.87
CA ALA A 105 -47.60 46.15 64.77
C ALA A 105 -47.28 47.36 63.89
N LYS A 106 -47.85 47.34 62.68
CA LYS A 106 -47.74 48.41 61.69
C LYS A 106 -46.28 48.63 61.26
N GLU A 107 -45.86 49.87 61.07
CA GLU A 107 -44.62 50.16 60.37
C GLU A 107 -43.84 51.32 61.01
N LEU A 108 -42.56 51.07 61.27
CA LEU A 108 -41.54 52.10 61.48
C LEU A 108 -40.70 52.22 60.21
N ASN A 109 -40.69 53.40 59.61
CA ASN A 109 -39.83 53.76 58.50
C ASN A 109 -38.74 54.71 58.98
N THR A 110 -37.47 54.34 58.80
CA THR A 110 -36.32 55.11 59.25
C THR A 110 -35.22 55.14 58.21
N ASP A 111 -34.65 56.32 57.96
CA ASP A 111 -33.49 56.43 57.06
C ASP A 111 -32.27 55.65 57.59
N ARG A 112 -32.11 55.61 58.92
CA ARG A 112 -31.06 54.83 59.58
C ARG A 112 -31.47 54.36 60.97
N LEU A 113 -31.53 53.05 61.13
CA LEU A 113 -31.64 52.39 62.43
C LEU A 113 -30.25 52.22 63.05
N TYR A 114 -30.00 52.85 64.19
CA TYR A 114 -28.74 52.75 64.91
C TYR A 114 -28.94 52.18 66.31
N ILE A 115 -28.27 51.08 66.63
CA ILE A 115 -28.39 50.36 67.90
C ILE A 115 -27.04 50.38 68.62
N ASN A 116 -27.02 50.95 69.83
CA ASN A 116 -25.82 51.15 70.64
C ASN A 116 -26.13 51.02 72.15
N GLY A 117 -25.09 50.94 72.99
CA GLY A 117 -25.18 51.05 74.44
C GLY A 117 -25.72 49.80 75.13
N ASN A 118 -25.42 48.62 74.60
CA ASN A 118 -25.96 47.31 75.02
C ASN A 118 -27.49 47.26 75.03
N SER A 119 -28.11 47.94 74.07
CA SER A 119 -29.57 47.97 73.93
C SER A 119 -30.16 46.82 73.14
N SER A 120 -31.48 46.66 73.23
CA SER A 120 -32.24 45.72 72.43
C SER A 120 -33.29 46.41 71.57
N PHE A 121 -33.32 46.08 70.29
CA PHE A 121 -34.36 46.47 69.35
C PHE A 121 -35.01 45.20 68.80
N THR A 122 -36.33 45.08 68.95
CA THR A 122 -37.09 43.90 68.54
C THR A 122 -38.16 44.28 67.54
N VAL A 123 -38.13 43.65 66.37
CA VAL A 123 -39.27 43.62 65.44
C VAL A 123 -40.05 42.35 65.76
N ALA A 124 -41.16 42.47 66.48
CA ALA A 124 -41.97 41.32 66.85
C ALA A 124 -42.87 40.87 65.69
N LYS A 125 -43.46 39.67 65.83
CA LYS A 125 -44.37 39.11 64.82
C LYS A 125 -45.57 40.05 64.60
N GLY A 126 -45.76 40.50 63.36
CA GLY A 126 -46.79 41.49 62.99
C GLY A 126 -46.29 42.94 62.91
N GLY A 127 -45.10 43.22 63.44
CA GLY A 127 -44.39 44.48 63.26
C GLY A 127 -43.57 44.49 61.98
N LYS A 128 -43.44 45.67 61.38
CA LYS A 128 -42.59 45.91 60.21
C LYS A 128 -41.64 47.07 60.47
N VAL A 129 -40.38 46.90 60.09
CA VAL A 129 -39.39 47.99 60.10
C VAL A 129 -38.75 48.11 58.72
N THR A 130 -38.85 49.29 58.14
CA THR A 130 -38.19 49.65 56.89
C THR A 130 -37.04 50.59 57.22
N SER A 131 -35.81 50.18 56.88
CA SER A 131 -34.58 50.89 57.22
C SER A 131 -33.76 51.21 55.97
N GLY A 132 -33.42 52.48 55.76
CA GLY A 132 -32.52 52.92 54.69
C GLY A 132 -31.09 52.42 54.88
N SER A 133 -30.61 52.36 56.12
CA SER A 133 -29.36 51.70 56.53
C SER A 133 -29.48 51.23 57.98
N THR A 134 -28.67 50.28 58.41
CA THR A 134 -28.72 49.75 59.77
C THR A 134 -27.33 49.56 60.34
N ILE A 135 -27.11 50.05 61.55
CA ILE A 135 -25.84 49.91 62.27
C ILE A 135 -26.15 49.30 63.64
N ILE A 136 -25.48 48.21 63.98
CA ILE A 136 -25.52 47.59 65.30
C ILE A 136 -24.11 47.65 65.88
N ASP A 137 -23.81 48.68 66.66
CA ASP A 137 -22.47 48.91 67.22
C ASP A 137 -22.23 48.05 68.48
N SER A 138 -23.06 48.24 69.51
CA SER A 138 -23.04 47.46 70.76
C SER A 138 -24.46 47.21 71.28
N GLY A 139 -25.08 46.11 70.88
CA GLY A 139 -26.49 45.82 71.20
C GLY A 139 -27.07 44.70 70.34
N THR A 140 -28.39 44.48 70.42
CA THR A 140 -29.07 43.37 69.73
C THR A 140 -30.23 43.87 68.89
N LEU A 141 -30.22 43.55 67.60
CA LEU A 141 -31.41 43.58 66.73
C LEU A 141 -31.99 42.17 66.61
N THR A 142 -33.21 41.98 67.09
CA THR A 142 -33.96 40.73 66.90
C THR A 142 -35.13 40.98 65.95
N ASN A 143 -35.13 40.33 64.79
CA ASN A 143 -36.26 40.34 63.88
C ASN A 143 -37.06 39.02 63.97
N ALA A 144 -38.32 39.10 64.35
CA ALA A 144 -39.32 38.04 64.29
C ALA A 144 -40.56 38.45 63.46
N GLY A 145 -40.56 39.67 62.92
CA GLY A 145 -41.59 40.22 62.02
C GLY A 145 -41.05 40.40 60.61
N GLU A 146 -41.27 41.57 60.02
CA GLU A 146 -40.75 41.94 58.70
C GLU A 146 -39.70 43.05 58.82
N PHE A 147 -38.48 42.79 58.37
CA PHE A 147 -37.39 43.76 58.33
C PHE A 147 -36.98 44.04 56.89
N VAL A 148 -37.27 45.25 56.41
CA VAL A 148 -36.93 45.70 55.05
C VAL A 148 -35.67 46.56 55.13
N LEU A 149 -34.54 46.06 54.63
CA LEU A 149 -33.27 46.78 54.57
C LEU A 149 -33.01 47.24 53.14
N ASN A 150 -32.87 48.54 52.93
CA ASN A 150 -32.67 49.11 51.59
C ASN A 150 -31.25 49.62 51.30
N GLY A 151 -30.35 49.59 52.28
CA GLY A 151 -28.97 50.05 52.12
C GLY A 151 -27.98 49.28 52.98
N ALA A 152 -26.94 49.97 53.46
CA ALA A 152 -25.83 49.34 54.17
C ALA A 152 -26.26 48.74 55.52
N PHE A 153 -25.72 47.56 55.83
CA PHE A 153 -25.86 46.93 57.13
C PHE A 153 -24.49 46.72 57.76
N GLU A 154 -24.24 47.38 58.88
CA GLU A 154 -22.99 47.30 59.61
C GLU A 154 -23.23 46.64 60.97
N LYS A 155 -22.48 45.58 61.24
CA LYS A 155 -22.47 44.90 62.53
C LYS A 155 -21.10 45.13 63.17
N GLY A 156 -21.06 45.97 64.19
CA GLY A 156 -19.91 46.20 65.04
C GLY A 156 -19.53 44.95 65.83
N LYS A 157 -18.32 44.95 66.41
CA LYS A 157 -17.75 43.78 67.11
C LYS A 157 -18.63 43.23 68.23
N TYR A 158 -19.37 44.11 68.92
CA TYR A 158 -20.26 43.77 70.04
C TYR A 158 -21.75 43.82 69.66
N GLY A 159 -22.05 44.03 68.38
CA GLY A 159 -23.40 43.96 67.85
C GLY A 159 -23.85 42.52 67.66
N THR A 160 -25.15 42.26 67.86
CA THR A 160 -25.80 40.97 67.62
C THR A 160 -27.01 41.18 66.70
N PHE A 161 -27.12 40.36 65.68
CA PHE A 161 -28.28 40.33 64.79
C PHE A 161 -28.86 38.91 64.81
N ILE A 162 -30.14 38.81 65.14
CA ILE A 162 -30.89 37.56 65.18
C ILE A 162 -32.09 37.74 64.27
N ASN A 163 -32.22 36.89 63.25
CA ASN A 163 -33.33 36.95 62.32
C ASN A 163 -34.10 35.63 62.32
N ASN A 164 -35.30 35.67 62.89
CA ASN A 164 -36.30 34.61 62.91
C ASN A 164 -37.56 35.00 62.09
N GLY A 165 -37.60 36.20 61.53
CA GLY A 165 -38.65 36.73 60.67
C GLY A 165 -38.22 36.82 59.21
N THR A 166 -38.99 37.57 58.41
CA THR A 166 -38.65 37.83 57.01
C THR A 166 -37.72 39.03 56.89
N ILE A 167 -36.71 38.90 56.04
CA ILE A 167 -35.86 40.01 55.62
C ILE A 167 -35.97 40.22 54.12
N SER A 168 -36.15 41.48 53.71
CA SER A 168 -36.32 41.88 52.31
C SER A 168 -35.73 43.27 52.06
N GLY A 169 -35.91 43.81 50.86
CA GLY A 169 -35.41 45.12 50.45
C GLY A 169 -34.29 45.05 49.41
N THR A 170 -33.65 46.19 49.15
CA THR A 170 -32.57 46.32 48.14
C THR A 170 -31.16 46.28 48.72
N GLY A 171 -31.03 46.21 50.04
CA GLY A 171 -29.75 46.19 50.75
C GLY A 171 -29.06 44.83 50.72
N SER A 172 -28.01 44.71 51.53
CA SER A 172 -27.28 43.44 51.71
C SER A 172 -26.79 43.27 53.14
N LEU A 173 -26.73 42.02 53.57
CA LEU A 173 -26.15 41.61 54.83
C LEU A 173 -24.67 41.23 54.64
N PRO A 174 -23.79 41.52 55.62
CA PRO A 174 -22.46 40.94 55.66
C PRO A 174 -22.51 39.40 55.65
N ASP A 175 -21.53 38.74 55.02
CA ASP A 175 -21.55 37.28 54.81
C ASP A 175 -21.69 36.46 56.10
N GLY A 176 -21.09 36.93 57.20
CA GLY A 176 -21.19 36.29 58.52
C GLY A 176 -22.59 36.32 59.15
N VAL A 177 -23.51 37.12 58.62
CA VAL A 177 -24.90 37.23 59.12
C VAL A 177 -25.96 36.97 58.05
N LYS A 178 -25.56 36.63 56.82
CA LYS A 178 -26.50 36.14 55.80
C LYS A 178 -27.21 34.87 56.28
N GLN A 179 -28.48 34.78 55.94
CA GLN A 179 -29.35 33.68 56.35
C GLN A 179 -29.07 32.43 55.53
N ILE A 180 -29.27 31.26 56.15
CA ILE A 180 -29.28 29.99 55.43
C ILE A 180 -30.62 29.93 54.68
N PRO A 181 -30.62 29.63 53.36
CA PRO A 181 -31.86 29.54 52.61
C PRO A 181 -32.71 28.35 53.05
N ASP A 182 -34.03 28.46 52.91
CA ASP A 182 -34.94 27.32 53.08
C ASP A 182 -34.70 26.26 51.98
N ASN A 183 -35.14 25.02 52.23
CA ASN A 183 -34.96 23.91 51.29
C ASN A 183 -35.82 24.05 50.02
N ILE A 184 -35.26 23.66 48.87
CA ILE A 184 -35.99 23.54 47.62
C ILE A 184 -36.95 22.36 47.71
N THR A 185 -38.19 22.55 47.24
CA THR A 185 -39.19 21.46 47.15
C THR A 185 -39.27 20.93 45.72
N VAL A 186 -39.18 19.62 45.56
CA VAL A 186 -39.30 18.89 44.29
C VAL A 186 -40.39 17.84 44.43
N TYR A 187 -41.39 17.83 43.53
CA TYR A 187 -42.45 16.82 43.56
C TYR A 187 -42.17 15.63 42.63
N LYS A 188 -41.29 15.79 41.62
CA LYS A 188 -40.89 14.72 40.69
C LYS A 188 -39.40 14.78 40.40
N ALA A 189 -38.64 13.90 41.05
CA ALA A 189 -37.19 13.80 40.84
C ALA A 189 -36.82 13.00 39.58
N GLU A 190 -37.67 12.08 39.16
CA GLU A 190 -37.53 11.32 37.92
C GLU A 190 -38.64 11.73 36.95
N ILE A 191 -38.23 12.26 35.80
CA ILE A 191 -39.13 12.78 34.77
C ILE A 191 -38.71 12.25 33.40
N SER A 192 -39.66 12.20 32.48
CA SER A 192 -39.41 11.77 31.11
C SER A 192 -40.14 12.64 30.11
N ALA A 193 -39.57 12.77 28.91
CA ALA A 193 -40.21 13.42 27.79
C ALA A 193 -39.81 12.75 26.47
N ASP A 194 -40.69 12.76 25.48
CA ASP A 194 -40.37 12.24 24.16
C ASP A 194 -39.74 13.34 23.30
N TYR A 195 -38.65 13.01 22.60
CA TYR A 195 -37.96 13.98 21.74
C TYR A 195 -38.90 14.54 20.66
N CYS A 196 -38.84 15.86 20.46
CA CYS A 196 -39.41 16.54 19.30
C CYS A 196 -38.36 17.46 18.66
N ASP A 197 -38.56 17.85 17.41
CA ASP A 197 -37.60 18.73 16.76
C ASP A 197 -37.50 20.10 17.46
N ASN A 198 -36.27 20.57 17.66
CA ASN A 198 -35.95 21.78 18.42
C ASN A 198 -36.49 21.78 19.86
N MET A 199 -36.57 20.60 20.49
CA MET A 199 -37.08 20.45 21.85
C MET A 199 -36.32 21.33 22.86
N SER A 200 -37.08 22.20 23.52
CA SER A 200 -36.67 22.92 24.71
C SER A 200 -37.57 22.48 25.86
N ILE A 201 -36.97 21.94 26.92
CA ILE A 201 -37.69 21.40 28.08
C ILE A 201 -37.54 22.36 29.24
N ASN A 202 -38.66 22.84 29.76
CA ASN A 202 -38.67 23.56 31.03
C ASN A 202 -38.62 22.56 32.18
N VAL A 203 -37.42 22.35 32.73
CA VAL A 203 -37.17 21.37 33.79
C VAL A 203 -37.94 21.73 35.06
N GLN A 204 -38.00 23.03 35.38
CA GLN A 204 -38.72 23.52 36.57
C GLN A 204 -40.19 23.12 36.53
N ASN A 205 -40.87 23.35 35.39
CA ASN A 205 -42.28 23.02 35.24
C ASN A 205 -42.49 21.49 35.22
N LEU A 206 -41.62 20.75 34.52
CA LEU A 206 -41.77 19.31 34.36
C LEU A 206 -41.54 18.53 35.66
N ALA A 207 -40.54 18.92 36.45
CA ALA A 207 -40.25 18.36 37.78
C ALA A 207 -41.07 19.03 38.91
N ALA A 208 -41.87 20.04 38.58
CA ALA A 208 -42.63 20.87 39.53
C ALA A 208 -41.76 21.43 40.67
N ILE A 209 -40.63 22.04 40.33
CA ILE A 209 -39.68 22.58 41.32
C ILE A 209 -40.20 23.91 41.85
N GLN A 210 -40.29 24.02 43.19
CA GLN A 210 -40.70 25.23 43.88
C GLN A 210 -39.51 25.92 44.55
N LYS A 211 -39.29 27.19 44.19
CA LYS A 211 -38.32 28.05 44.86
C LYS A 211 -38.82 28.36 46.28
N PRO A 212 -37.98 28.22 47.32
CA PRO A 212 -38.33 28.63 48.67
C PRO A 212 -38.54 30.14 48.79
N VAL A 213 -39.37 30.56 49.76
CA VAL A 213 -39.66 31.98 50.02
C VAL A 213 -38.40 32.71 50.50
N ASN A 214 -37.66 32.11 51.43
CA ASN A 214 -36.47 32.70 52.04
C ASN A 214 -35.19 32.17 51.36
N ALA A 215 -34.96 32.55 50.11
CA ALA A 215 -33.74 32.15 49.38
C ALA A 215 -33.43 33.06 48.18
N GLY A 216 -32.19 32.97 47.68
CA GLY A 216 -31.84 33.50 46.35
C GLY A 216 -32.52 32.72 45.21
N ASN A 217 -32.31 33.17 43.97
CA ASN A 217 -32.93 32.54 42.79
C ASN A 217 -32.44 31.11 42.58
N LEU A 218 -33.26 30.29 41.90
CA LEU A 218 -32.83 28.95 41.51
C LEU A 218 -31.73 29.04 40.46
N GLN A 219 -30.80 28.09 40.52
CA GLN A 219 -29.76 27.86 39.52
C GLN A 219 -29.74 26.39 39.11
N TYR A 220 -29.48 26.16 37.83
CA TYR A 220 -29.50 24.84 37.19
C TYR A 220 -28.15 24.53 36.56
N GLU A 221 -27.72 23.29 36.67
CA GLU A 221 -26.46 22.81 36.12
C GLU A 221 -26.61 21.37 35.64
N LEU A 222 -26.04 21.05 34.46
CA LEU A 222 -25.92 19.66 34.03
C LEU A 222 -24.75 19.03 34.77
N VAL A 223 -25.00 17.90 35.40
CA VAL A 223 -23.98 17.09 36.04
C VAL A 223 -23.28 16.25 34.97
N GLU A 224 -21.95 16.21 35.02
CA GLU A 224 -21.21 15.31 34.14
C GLU A 224 -21.57 13.86 34.44
N ASP A 225 -22.07 13.17 33.42
CA ASP A 225 -22.31 11.73 33.43
C ASP A 225 -21.41 11.08 32.36
N THR A 226 -21.05 9.81 32.57
CA THR A 226 -20.31 8.98 31.61
C THR A 226 -21.08 7.73 31.21
N GLY A 227 -22.34 7.59 31.65
CA GLY A 227 -23.23 6.51 31.23
C GLY A 227 -23.39 6.43 29.70
N SER A 228 -23.51 5.20 29.18
CA SER A 228 -23.68 4.95 27.73
C SER A 228 -24.99 5.50 27.16
N ASP A 229 -25.98 5.73 28.01
CA ASP A 229 -27.31 6.28 27.72
C ASP A 229 -27.39 7.80 27.95
N LYS A 230 -26.26 8.46 28.24
CA LYS A 230 -26.19 9.90 28.48
C LYS A 230 -26.76 10.73 27.32
N GLY A 231 -27.67 11.65 27.68
CA GLY A 231 -28.15 12.69 26.79
C GLY A 231 -27.14 13.84 26.63
N VAL A 232 -27.12 14.48 25.46
CA VAL A 232 -26.26 15.64 25.18
C VAL A 232 -27.15 16.86 24.97
N GLY A 233 -26.78 17.99 25.57
CA GLY A 233 -27.56 19.21 25.53
C GLY A 233 -26.94 20.33 26.37
N THR A 234 -27.64 21.45 26.45
CA THR A 234 -27.26 22.62 27.25
C THR A 234 -28.44 23.10 28.09
N ILE A 235 -28.17 23.57 29.31
CA ILE A 235 -29.20 24.10 30.20
C ILE A 235 -28.96 25.58 30.48
N ASP A 236 -30.01 26.40 30.38
CA ASP A 236 -30.00 27.78 30.87
C ASP A 236 -29.90 27.76 32.40
N LYS A 237 -28.79 28.30 32.93
CA LYS A 237 -28.47 28.25 34.36
C LYS A 237 -29.47 28.98 35.24
N GLU A 238 -30.22 29.95 34.72
CA GLU A 238 -31.18 30.74 35.49
C GLU A 238 -32.62 30.26 35.29
N ARG A 239 -32.96 29.88 34.05
CA ARG A 239 -34.34 29.51 33.68
C ARG A 239 -34.63 28.01 33.77
N GLY A 240 -33.61 27.16 33.84
CA GLY A 240 -33.79 25.70 33.82
C GLY A 240 -34.35 25.17 32.50
N GLN A 241 -34.07 25.86 31.39
CA GLN A 241 -34.48 25.45 30.04
C GLN A 241 -33.40 24.56 29.42
N LEU A 242 -33.70 23.28 29.24
CA LEU A 242 -32.81 22.30 28.62
C LEU A 242 -33.05 22.24 27.11
N ARG A 243 -32.02 22.52 26.32
CA ARG A 243 -31.98 22.26 24.87
C ARG A 243 -31.29 20.93 24.63
N VAL A 244 -32.00 20.00 23.98
CA VAL A 244 -31.51 18.64 23.73
C VAL A 244 -30.88 18.56 22.34
N THR A 245 -29.63 18.08 22.26
CA THR A 245 -28.98 17.75 20.98
C THR A 245 -28.95 16.25 20.73
N LYS A 246 -28.81 15.44 21.79
CA LYS A 246 -28.91 13.98 21.76
C LYS A 246 -29.82 13.47 22.88
N ALA A 247 -30.85 12.71 22.51
CA ALA A 247 -31.76 12.04 23.43
C ALA A 247 -30.99 11.03 24.32
N GLY A 248 -31.44 10.88 25.55
CA GLY A 248 -30.77 10.10 26.58
C GLY A 248 -31.12 10.61 27.98
N VAL A 249 -30.33 10.20 28.97
CA VAL A 249 -30.52 10.56 30.37
C VAL A 249 -29.70 11.81 30.73
N PHE A 250 -30.35 12.77 31.39
CA PHE A 250 -29.74 14.01 31.90
C PHE A 250 -29.85 14.04 33.42
N LYS A 251 -28.72 14.25 34.09
CA LYS A 251 -28.67 14.55 35.53
C LYS A 251 -28.55 16.06 35.71
N ILE A 252 -29.51 16.67 36.37
CA ILE A 252 -29.60 18.12 36.53
C ILE A 252 -29.54 18.45 38.02
N LYS A 253 -28.54 19.23 38.39
CA LYS A 253 -28.38 19.80 39.73
C LYS A 253 -29.14 21.12 39.81
N VAL A 254 -29.95 21.26 40.85
CA VAL A 254 -30.73 22.47 41.13
C VAL A 254 -30.37 22.97 42.52
N ASN A 255 -30.03 24.25 42.62
CA ASN A 255 -29.62 24.87 43.87
C ASN A 255 -30.14 26.31 43.97
N THR A 256 -30.02 26.97 45.11
CA THR A 256 -30.29 28.41 45.26
C THR A 256 -29.00 29.21 45.19
N GLN A 257 -29.00 30.30 44.44
CA GLN A 257 -27.91 31.26 44.36
C GLN A 257 -27.75 32.04 45.67
N ALA A 258 -26.53 32.50 45.95
CA ALA A 258 -26.34 33.52 46.98
C ALA A 258 -27.04 34.83 46.57
N SER A 259 -27.54 35.57 47.54
CA SER A 259 -28.14 36.89 47.33
C SER A 259 -27.62 37.89 48.36
N GLY A 260 -28.18 39.12 48.35
CA GLY A 260 -27.87 40.13 49.35
C GLY A 260 -28.15 39.66 50.78
N PHE A 261 -29.18 38.83 50.99
CA PHE A 261 -29.63 38.39 52.32
C PHE A 261 -29.33 36.93 52.64
N TYR A 262 -29.23 36.07 51.62
CA TYR A 262 -29.13 34.63 51.79
C TYR A 262 -27.79 34.10 51.26
N LYS A 263 -27.25 33.09 51.95
CA LYS A 263 -26.14 32.29 51.43
C LYS A 263 -26.61 31.44 50.23
N ALA A 264 -25.66 30.94 49.44
CA ALA A 264 -25.97 29.91 48.45
C ALA A 264 -26.47 28.65 49.17
N GLY A 265 -27.36 27.88 48.52
CA GLY A 265 -27.85 26.64 49.10
C GLY A 265 -26.73 25.61 49.24
N GLU A 266 -26.63 24.99 50.41
CA GLU A 266 -25.59 23.97 50.68
C GLU A 266 -26.03 22.56 50.25
N ASN A 267 -27.35 22.33 50.19
CA ASN A 267 -27.95 21.05 49.82
C ASN A 267 -28.67 21.14 48.47
N PRO A 268 -27.98 20.88 47.34
CA PRO A 268 -28.64 20.87 46.04
C PRO A 268 -29.57 19.67 45.90
N VAL A 269 -30.60 19.82 45.07
CA VAL A 269 -31.49 18.73 44.64
C VAL A 269 -31.09 18.26 43.25
N TYR A 270 -31.23 16.96 42.99
CA TYR A 270 -30.88 16.34 41.71
C TYR A 270 -32.14 15.82 41.01
N ILE A 271 -32.28 16.16 39.73
CA ILE A 271 -33.35 15.70 38.84
C ILE A 271 -32.75 14.78 37.79
N THR A 272 -33.37 13.63 37.56
CA THR A 272 -33.05 12.74 36.46
C THR A 272 -34.13 12.90 35.38
N LEU A 273 -33.73 13.35 34.20
CA LEU A 273 -34.62 13.52 33.05
C LEU A 273 -34.21 12.54 31.94
N THR A 274 -35.11 11.61 31.60
CA THR A 274 -34.94 10.72 30.46
C THR A 274 -35.66 11.28 29.24
N VAL A 275 -34.91 11.63 28.20
CA VAL A 275 -35.46 12.02 26.90
C VAL A 275 -35.51 10.79 26.00
N ASN A 276 -36.71 10.29 25.71
CA ASN A 276 -36.91 9.13 24.87
C ASN A 276 -36.69 9.47 23.39
N LYS A 277 -36.11 8.53 22.63
CA LYS A 277 -36.02 8.66 21.17
C LYS A 277 -37.40 8.65 20.54
N ALA A 278 -37.64 9.58 19.61
CA ALA A 278 -38.86 9.66 18.84
C ALA A 278 -39.03 8.49 17.87
N LYS A 279 -40.26 8.25 17.40
CA LYS A 279 -40.54 7.27 16.33
C LYS A 279 -39.80 7.70 15.05
N PHE A 280 -39.20 6.75 14.33
CA PHE A 280 -38.63 7.01 13.00
C PHE A 280 -39.70 7.65 12.10
N PRO A 281 -39.48 8.86 11.55
CA PRO A 281 -40.50 9.59 10.79
C PRO A 281 -40.98 8.83 9.56
N ASP A 282 -42.28 8.92 9.27
CA ASP A 282 -42.87 8.23 8.12
C ASP A 282 -42.46 8.90 6.78
N SER A 283 -42.05 10.17 6.80
CA SER A 283 -41.49 10.89 5.64
C SER A 283 -40.05 10.52 5.31
N TRP A 284 -39.32 9.87 6.22
CA TRP A 284 -37.95 9.44 6.00
C TRP A 284 -37.92 8.11 5.26
N ASN A 285 -37.18 8.08 4.15
CA ASN A 285 -37.09 6.89 3.32
C ASN A 285 -35.66 6.59 2.89
N LEU A 286 -35.35 5.30 2.72
CA LEU A 286 -34.09 4.82 2.18
C LEU A 286 -34.38 3.79 1.10
N THR A 287 -33.94 4.07 -0.12
CA THR A 287 -33.92 3.08 -1.20
C THR A 287 -32.63 2.30 -1.11
N VAL A 288 -32.72 0.97 -1.05
CA VAL A 288 -31.58 0.06 -1.05
C VAL A 288 -31.60 -0.74 -2.35
N THR A 289 -30.63 -0.48 -3.22
CA THR A 289 -30.48 -1.16 -4.51
C THR A 289 -29.33 -2.15 -4.42
N ALA A 290 -29.64 -3.44 -4.38
CA ALA A 290 -28.62 -4.49 -4.36
C ALA A 290 -27.76 -4.47 -5.63
N ALA A 291 -26.50 -4.82 -5.49
CA ALA A 291 -25.56 -4.89 -6.60
C ALA A 291 -25.99 -5.92 -7.63
N SER A 292 -25.95 -5.51 -8.89
CA SER A 292 -26.17 -6.39 -10.04
C SER A 292 -25.15 -6.07 -11.10
N GLY A 293 -24.60 -7.09 -11.74
CA GLY A 293 -23.61 -6.93 -12.79
C GLY A 293 -22.89 -8.22 -13.15
N GLU A 294 -21.97 -8.13 -14.09
CA GLU A 294 -21.06 -9.23 -14.43
C GLU A 294 -19.84 -9.22 -13.50
N TYR A 295 -19.27 -10.38 -13.18
CA TYR A 295 -18.03 -10.49 -12.42
C TYR A 295 -16.94 -9.56 -12.98
N ARG A 296 -16.20 -8.86 -12.11
CA ARG A 296 -15.20 -7.85 -12.51
C ARG A 296 -13.89 -7.96 -11.75
N GLY A 297 -13.54 -9.18 -11.35
CA GLY A 297 -12.30 -9.43 -10.63
C GLY A 297 -12.35 -9.03 -9.17
N ALA A 298 -11.15 -8.91 -8.58
CA ALA A 298 -10.94 -8.57 -7.17
C ALA A 298 -11.58 -7.23 -6.75
N GLN A 299 -11.88 -6.35 -7.71
CA GLN A 299 -12.55 -5.08 -7.44
C GLN A 299 -13.90 -5.28 -6.71
N GLY A 300 -14.69 -6.27 -7.16
CA GLY A 300 -16.03 -6.60 -6.62
C GLY A 300 -17.01 -5.42 -6.61
N TYR A 301 -18.25 -5.63 -6.18
CA TYR A 301 -19.29 -4.59 -6.05
C TYR A 301 -19.58 -4.27 -4.58
N PRO A 302 -19.75 -3.00 -4.17
CA PRO A 302 -20.45 -2.70 -2.93
C PRO A 302 -21.82 -3.38 -2.97
N ALA A 303 -22.18 -4.11 -1.92
CA ALA A 303 -23.36 -4.97 -1.91
C ALA A 303 -24.65 -4.24 -2.24
N ALA A 304 -24.76 -2.96 -1.87
CA ALA A 304 -25.84 -2.10 -2.30
C ALA A 304 -25.40 -0.65 -2.50
N ALA A 305 -26.09 0.04 -3.41
CA ALA A 305 -26.17 1.49 -3.45
C ALA A 305 -27.38 1.94 -2.62
N ILE A 306 -27.21 3.01 -1.84
CA ILE A 306 -28.28 3.59 -1.03
C ILE A 306 -28.61 5.00 -1.47
N SER A 307 -29.89 5.36 -1.42
CA SER A 307 -30.38 6.72 -1.67
C SER A 307 -31.33 7.13 -0.56
N ALA A 308 -30.93 8.12 0.23
CA ALA A 308 -31.67 8.61 1.37
C ALA A 308 -32.54 9.81 0.98
N SER A 309 -33.78 9.83 1.44
CA SER A 309 -34.73 10.92 1.24
C SER A 309 -35.23 11.43 2.59
N SER A 310 -35.08 12.72 2.83
CA SER A 310 -35.43 13.42 4.08
C SER A 310 -34.73 12.94 5.36
N ILE A 311 -33.85 11.94 5.28
CA ILE A 311 -33.00 11.49 6.38
C ILE A 311 -31.87 12.51 6.58
N PRO A 312 -31.60 12.96 7.82
CA PRO A 312 -30.51 13.89 8.12
C PRO A 312 -29.14 13.37 7.72
N SER A 313 -28.23 14.27 7.33
CA SER A 313 -26.86 13.93 6.91
C SER A 313 -26.02 13.25 8.00
N GLY A 314 -26.34 13.47 9.28
CA GLY A 314 -25.71 12.80 10.42
C GLY A 314 -26.18 11.38 10.69
N ALA A 315 -27.04 10.80 9.84
CA ALA A 315 -27.47 9.42 9.96
C ALA A 315 -26.31 8.45 9.68
N ARG A 316 -26.29 7.35 10.43
CA ARG A 316 -25.34 6.24 10.27
C ARG A 316 -26.05 5.03 9.69
N TYR A 317 -25.36 4.33 8.79
CA TYR A 317 -25.87 3.21 8.03
C TYR A 317 -25.05 1.97 8.36
N GLU A 318 -25.71 0.90 8.76
CA GLU A 318 -25.07 -0.38 9.05
C GLU A 318 -25.69 -1.46 8.18
N TYR A 319 -24.90 -2.44 7.77
CA TYR A 319 -25.25 -3.39 6.72
C TYR A 319 -25.22 -4.84 7.22
N GLN A 320 -26.17 -5.64 6.75
CA GLN A 320 -26.16 -7.09 6.85
C GLN A 320 -26.61 -7.74 5.55
N LEU A 321 -26.05 -8.91 5.28
CA LEU A 321 -26.37 -9.73 4.12
C LEU A 321 -27.05 -11.02 4.59
N LYS A 322 -28.19 -11.37 3.99
CA LYS A 322 -28.90 -12.62 4.30
C LYS A 322 -29.47 -13.23 3.01
N SER A 323 -29.63 -14.54 2.97
CA SER A 323 -30.22 -15.23 1.81
C SER A 323 -31.72 -14.96 1.67
N THR A 324 -32.42 -14.61 2.75
CA THR A 324 -33.85 -14.27 2.75
C THR A 324 -34.07 -12.78 3.06
N ASN A 325 -35.26 -12.28 2.74
CA ASN A 325 -35.70 -10.90 3.06
C ASN A 325 -36.40 -10.79 4.43
N ARG A 326 -36.29 -11.82 5.29
CA ARG A 326 -36.93 -11.84 6.61
C ARG A 326 -36.07 -11.11 7.64
N LYS A 327 -36.69 -10.21 8.41
CA LYS A 327 -36.00 -9.45 9.46
C LYS A 327 -35.59 -10.31 10.65
N ASP A 328 -36.25 -11.44 10.87
CA ASP A 328 -35.96 -12.36 11.98
C ASP A 328 -34.62 -13.09 11.81
N ASP A 329 -34.03 -13.08 10.60
CA ASP A 329 -32.72 -13.68 10.32
C ASP A 329 -31.54 -12.76 10.71
N LEU A 330 -31.83 -11.51 11.11
CA LEU A 330 -30.83 -10.49 11.45
C LEU A 330 -30.31 -10.71 12.88
N GLN A 331 -29.00 -10.52 13.07
CA GLN A 331 -28.34 -10.74 14.36
C GLN A 331 -27.65 -9.46 14.82
N GLU A 332 -27.86 -9.03 16.06
CA GLU A 332 -27.43 -7.70 16.53
C GLU A 332 -25.90 -7.48 16.48
N ASP A 333 -25.12 -8.54 16.63
CA ASP A 333 -23.66 -8.54 16.61
C ASP A 333 -23.06 -8.62 15.19
N GLN A 334 -23.88 -8.81 14.15
CA GLN A 334 -23.41 -8.98 12.76
C GLN A 334 -23.51 -7.73 11.89
N TRP A 335 -23.95 -6.58 12.43
CA TRP A 335 -24.05 -5.34 11.68
C TRP A 335 -22.66 -4.77 11.37
N LYS A 336 -22.41 -4.48 10.09
CA LYS A 336 -21.16 -3.86 9.62
C LYS A 336 -21.36 -2.38 9.37
N SER A 337 -20.45 -1.53 9.83
CA SER A 337 -20.51 -0.07 9.58
C SER A 337 -20.21 0.31 8.13
N GLU A 338 -19.53 -0.57 7.39
CA GLU A 338 -19.20 -0.39 5.98
C GLU A 338 -20.02 -1.33 5.11
N CYS A 339 -20.40 -0.85 3.91
CA CYS A 339 -21.12 -1.66 2.94
C CYS A 339 -20.21 -2.82 2.47
N PRO A 340 -20.59 -4.08 2.70
CA PRO A 340 -19.77 -5.23 2.30
C PRO A 340 -19.53 -5.23 0.79
N LYS A 341 -18.43 -5.84 0.34
CA LYS A 341 -18.18 -6.07 -1.08
C LYS A 341 -18.55 -7.52 -1.46
N ILE A 342 -19.22 -7.68 -2.59
CA ILE A 342 -19.49 -8.96 -3.25
C ILE A 342 -18.48 -9.08 -4.39
N VAL A 343 -17.53 -10.00 -4.26
CA VAL A 343 -16.46 -10.18 -5.24
C VAL A 343 -16.82 -11.33 -6.16
N ASN A 344 -17.22 -12.46 -5.59
CA ASN A 344 -17.44 -13.70 -6.33
C ASN A 344 -18.91 -13.93 -6.68
N VAL A 345 -19.16 -14.68 -7.75
CA VAL A 345 -20.51 -15.12 -8.15
C VAL A 345 -21.17 -15.93 -7.03
N ALA A 346 -20.39 -16.76 -6.33
CA ALA A 346 -20.89 -17.59 -5.22
C ALA A 346 -21.30 -16.81 -3.96
N GLU A 347 -20.83 -15.56 -3.80
CA GLU A 347 -21.22 -14.66 -2.71
C GLU A 347 -22.51 -13.89 -3.04
N SER A 348 -23.01 -14.01 -4.26
CA SER A 348 -24.23 -13.36 -4.72
C SER A 348 -25.50 -14.08 -4.24
N GLY A 349 -26.68 -13.56 -4.60
CA GLY A 349 -27.96 -14.14 -4.18
C GLY A 349 -28.37 -13.75 -2.76
N GLN A 350 -27.87 -12.62 -2.24
CA GLN A 350 -28.17 -12.15 -0.88
C GLN A 350 -28.98 -10.85 -0.90
N PHE A 351 -29.97 -10.73 -0.02
CA PHE A 351 -30.61 -9.45 0.28
C PHE A 351 -29.70 -8.58 1.14
N VAL A 352 -29.71 -7.28 0.88
CA VAL A 352 -28.94 -6.29 1.64
C VAL A 352 -29.88 -5.55 2.57
N PHE A 353 -29.63 -5.69 3.86
CA PHE A 353 -30.33 -4.96 4.90
C PHE A 353 -29.48 -3.76 5.32
N VAL A 354 -30.13 -2.62 5.47
CA VAL A 354 -29.51 -1.39 5.95
C VAL A 354 -30.27 -0.90 7.18
N ARG A 355 -29.59 -0.88 8.32
CA ARG A 355 -30.09 -0.25 9.54
C ARG A 355 -29.69 1.22 9.53
N VAL A 356 -30.70 2.09 9.58
CA VAL A 356 -30.52 3.53 9.70
C VAL A 356 -30.65 3.90 11.17
N THR A 357 -29.59 4.48 11.72
CA THR A 357 -29.58 4.97 13.10
C THR A 357 -29.35 6.47 13.11
N VAL A 358 -30.21 7.19 13.82
CA VAL A 358 -30.12 8.64 14.07
C VAL A 358 -30.20 8.85 15.57
N ASP A 359 -29.48 9.84 16.09
CA ASP A 359 -29.32 10.02 17.55
C ASP A 359 -30.64 10.14 18.31
N ASN A 360 -31.57 10.94 17.80
CA ASN A 360 -32.82 11.29 18.50
C ASN A 360 -34.03 10.44 18.11
N TYR A 361 -33.84 9.47 17.20
CA TYR A 361 -34.91 8.68 16.62
C TYR A 361 -34.63 7.19 16.77
N LYS A 362 -35.67 6.38 16.97
CA LYS A 362 -35.57 4.91 16.94
C LYS A 362 -35.04 4.50 15.56
N SER A 363 -34.17 3.49 15.52
CA SER A 363 -33.62 3.00 14.25
C SER A 363 -34.70 2.33 13.39
N LYS A 364 -34.46 2.24 12.09
CA LYS A 364 -35.32 1.53 11.14
C LYS A 364 -34.46 0.72 10.17
N ILE A 365 -34.94 -0.47 9.83
CA ILE A 365 -34.26 -1.38 8.91
C ILE A 365 -34.98 -1.39 7.56
N PHE A 366 -34.21 -1.19 6.50
CA PHE A 366 -34.61 -1.26 5.10
C PHE A 366 -33.97 -2.50 4.46
N CYS A 367 -34.64 -3.09 3.50
CA CYS A 367 -34.15 -4.27 2.76
C CYS A 367 -34.15 -3.92 1.27
N SER A 368 -33.18 -4.44 0.53
CA SER A 368 -33.19 -4.37 -0.92
C SER A 368 -34.41 -5.09 -1.50
N GLY A 369 -34.96 -4.56 -2.60
CA GLY A 369 -36.09 -5.19 -3.29
C GLY A 369 -35.71 -6.51 -3.98
N ASN A 370 -34.47 -6.60 -4.46
CA ASN A 370 -33.90 -7.79 -5.11
C ASN A 370 -32.68 -8.28 -4.31
N GLN A 371 -32.30 -9.53 -4.54
CA GLN A 371 -31.00 -10.05 -4.12
C GLN A 371 -29.87 -9.44 -4.95
N THR A 372 -28.66 -9.47 -4.42
CA THR A 372 -27.45 -9.25 -5.22
C THR A 372 -27.42 -10.26 -6.36
N ASN A 373 -26.99 -9.83 -7.54
CA ASN A 373 -26.96 -10.66 -8.74
C ASN A 373 -25.68 -10.41 -9.55
N ILE A 374 -24.63 -11.14 -9.20
CA ILE A 374 -23.37 -11.15 -9.92
C ILE A 374 -23.37 -12.36 -10.85
N THR A 375 -23.37 -12.11 -12.15
CA THR A 375 -23.31 -13.17 -13.16
C THR A 375 -21.86 -13.49 -13.53
N LYS A 376 -21.64 -14.71 -14.03
CA LYS A 376 -20.33 -15.13 -14.52
C LYS A 376 -19.85 -14.24 -15.69
N ARG A 377 -18.55 -14.00 -15.76
CA ARG A 377 -17.88 -13.36 -16.91
C ARG A 377 -17.45 -14.40 -17.94
N LYS A 378 -17.31 -14.02 -19.20
CA LYS A 378 -16.71 -14.88 -20.22
C LYS A 378 -15.26 -15.22 -19.92
N PHE A 379 -14.89 -16.50 -19.91
CA PHE A 379 -13.48 -16.87 -19.75
C PHE A 379 -12.62 -16.36 -20.91
N THR A 380 -13.22 -16.14 -22.08
CA THR A 380 -12.56 -15.50 -23.24
C THR A 380 -12.08 -14.08 -22.97
N ASP A 381 -12.56 -13.42 -21.92
CA ASP A 381 -12.13 -12.08 -21.49
C ASP A 381 -10.84 -12.13 -20.66
N THR A 382 -10.27 -13.31 -20.43
CA THR A 382 -8.93 -13.47 -19.83
C THR A 382 -7.84 -13.46 -20.90
N LYS A 383 -6.59 -13.27 -20.48
CA LYS A 383 -5.41 -13.50 -21.30
C LYS A 383 -4.62 -14.67 -20.71
N VAL A 384 -4.27 -15.63 -21.55
CA VAL A 384 -3.45 -16.78 -21.18
C VAL A 384 -2.12 -16.68 -21.93
N THR A 385 -1.02 -16.74 -21.20
CA THR A 385 0.35 -16.76 -21.74
C THR A 385 1.14 -17.89 -21.10
N LEU A 386 2.25 -18.24 -21.74
CA LEU A 386 3.20 -19.24 -21.25
C LEU A 386 4.54 -18.59 -20.96
N GLU A 387 5.26 -19.05 -19.95
CA GLU A 387 6.62 -18.61 -19.71
C GLU A 387 7.55 -19.81 -19.50
N PRO A 388 8.53 -20.03 -20.41
CA PRO A 388 8.71 -19.38 -21.72
C PRO A 388 7.64 -19.77 -22.77
N GLU A 389 7.38 -18.90 -23.76
CA GLU A 389 6.52 -19.21 -24.92
C GLU A 389 7.26 -20.00 -26.01
N THR A 390 8.58 -19.83 -26.10
CA THR A 390 9.45 -20.50 -27.06
C THR A 390 10.71 -21.02 -26.39
N VAL A 391 11.11 -22.24 -26.74
CA VAL A 391 12.34 -22.90 -26.26
C VAL A 391 13.02 -23.64 -27.42
N ILE A 392 14.29 -23.98 -27.27
CA ILE A 392 15.03 -24.79 -28.25
C ILE A 392 15.11 -26.22 -27.76
N TYR A 393 14.92 -27.20 -28.65
CA TYR A 393 15.06 -28.62 -28.34
C TYR A 393 16.41 -28.93 -27.70
N ASN A 394 16.38 -29.58 -26.54
CA ASN A 394 17.56 -29.95 -25.75
C ASN A 394 17.49 -31.40 -25.21
N GLY A 395 16.57 -32.21 -25.72
CA GLY A 395 16.34 -33.59 -25.28
C GLY A 395 15.56 -33.75 -23.97
N GLN A 396 15.16 -32.64 -23.33
CA GLN A 396 14.37 -32.66 -22.09
C GLN A 396 12.90 -32.26 -22.33
N SER A 397 12.07 -32.66 -21.37
CA SER A 397 10.66 -32.31 -21.32
C SER A 397 10.43 -30.92 -20.74
N TRP A 398 9.56 -30.13 -21.37
CA TRP A 398 9.27 -28.76 -20.98
C TRP A 398 7.92 -28.59 -20.29
N SER A 399 7.92 -27.88 -19.16
CA SER A 399 6.72 -27.48 -18.41
C SER A 399 6.70 -25.98 -18.23
N PRO A 400 6.20 -25.21 -19.22
CA PRO A 400 6.12 -23.76 -19.08
C PRO A 400 5.14 -23.38 -17.97
N GLU A 401 5.41 -22.26 -17.31
CA GLU A 401 4.46 -21.66 -16.37
C GLU A 401 3.26 -21.12 -17.17
N ILE A 402 2.04 -21.43 -16.72
CA ILE A 402 0.82 -20.93 -17.35
C ILE A 402 0.32 -19.74 -16.55
N LYS A 403 0.31 -18.56 -17.16
CA LYS A 403 -0.19 -17.33 -16.56
C LYS A 403 -1.54 -16.98 -17.15
N VAL A 404 -2.53 -16.80 -16.27
CA VAL A 404 -3.89 -16.40 -16.64
C VAL A 404 -4.19 -15.10 -15.92
N VAL A 405 -4.46 -14.04 -16.68
CA VAL A 405 -4.74 -12.71 -16.13
C VAL A 405 -6.05 -12.16 -16.67
N GLU A 406 -6.63 -11.24 -15.92
CA GLU A 406 -7.81 -10.49 -16.34
C GLU A 406 -7.49 -9.59 -17.54
N ASN A 407 -8.34 -9.57 -18.58
CA ASN A 407 -8.04 -8.87 -19.83
C ASN A 407 -9.31 -8.28 -20.50
N TRP A 408 -10.04 -7.48 -19.75
CA TRP A 408 -11.16 -6.68 -20.26
C TRP A 408 -10.95 -5.20 -19.95
N GLN A 409 -11.74 -4.33 -20.60
CA GLN A 409 -11.62 -2.89 -20.39
C GLN A 409 -11.90 -2.52 -18.92
N GLY A 410 -10.91 -1.91 -18.26
CA GLY A 410 -11.00 -1.54 -16.85
C GLY A 410 -10.66 -2.66 -15.86
N ALA A 411 -10.15 -3.80 -16.33
CA ALA A 411 -9.56 -4.83 -15.46
C ALA A 411 -8.28 -4.32 -14.78
N SER A 412 -7.93 -4.92 -13.63
CA SER A 412 -6.67 -4.64 -12.92
C SER A 412 -5.46 -5.40 -13.49
N GLU A 413 -5.68 -6.30 -14.45
CA GLU A 413 -4.70 -7.26 -14.99
C GLU A 413 -4.17 -8.24 -13.92
N ASP A 414 -4.92 -8.41 -12.83
CA ASP A 414 -4.58 -9.34 -11.76
C ASP A 414 -4.60 -10.80 -12.26
N ALA A 415 -3.86 -11.66 -11.56
CA ALA A 415 -3.88 -13.09 -11.80
C ALA A 415 -5.26 -13.67 -11.48
N VAL A 416 -5.80 -14.46 -12.41
CA VAL A 416 -7.02 -15.22 -12.21
C VAL A 416 -6.74 -16.35 -11.23
N ASP A 417 -7.61 -16.50 -10.22
CA ASP A 417 -7.49 -17.59 -9.24
C ASP A 417 -7.41 -18.94 -9.97
N ARG A 418 -6.45 -19.77 -9.58
CA ARG A 418 -6.26 -21.10 -10.15
C ARG A 418 -7.53 -21.96 -10.10
N ALA A 419 -8.40 -21.72 -9.13
CA ALA A 419 -9.63 -22.48 -8.96
C ALA A 419 -10.78 -22.02 -9.88
N ASP A 420 -10.62 -20.89 -10.57
CA ASP A 420 -11.55 -20.32 -11.55
C ASP A 420 -11.29 -20.81 -12.97
N TYR A 421 -10.33 -21.73 -13.16
CA TYR A 421 -10.15 -22.44 -14.43
C TYR A 421 -9.51 -23.82 -14.22
N ILE A 422 -9.61 -24.68 -15.22
CA ILE A 422 -8.90 -25.96 -15.27
C ILE A 422 -8.02 -26.02 -16.52
N ILE A 423 -6.85 -26.66 -16.41
CA ILE A 423 -6.11 -27.11 -17.60
C ILE A 423 -6.75 -28.42 -18.02
N GLN A 424 -7.32 -28.48 -19.22
CA GLN A 424 -7.96 -29.69 -19.73
C GLN A 424 -6.92 -30.66 -20.26
N TYR A 425 -6.16 -30.25 -21.29
CA TYR A 425 -5.16 -31.07 -21.94
C TYR A 425 -4.19 -30.20 -22.75
N TRP A 426 -3.07 -30.82 -23.16
CA TRP A 426 -2.15 -30.28 -24.16
C TRP A 426 -2.33 -31.06 -25.47
N THR A 427 -2.13 -30.38 -26.59
CA THR A 427 -2.01 -31.04 -27.90
C THR A 427 -0.65 -30.75 -28.54
N TYR A 428 -0.19 -31.66 -29.38
CA TYR A 428 0.97 -31.48 -30.26
C TYR A 428 0.52 -31.52 -31.72
N TRP A 429 0.97 -30.54 -32.51
CA TRP A 429 0.68 -30.44 -33.93
C TRP A 429 1.61 -31.34 -34.76
N THR A 430 1.04 -32.29 -35.49
CA THR A 430 1.79 -33.26 -36.32
C THR A 430 2.04 -32.79 -37.75
N GLY A 431 1.56 -31.60 -38.11
CA GLY A 431 1.50 -31.13 -39.50
C GLY A 431 0.16 -31.40 -40.18
N THR A 432 -0.64 -32.35 -39.67
CA THR A 432 -1.95 -32.71 -40.25
C THR A 432 -3.08 -32.65 -39.23
N ASP A 433 -2.81 -33.01 -37.98
CA ASP A 433 -3.77 -33.00 -36.88
C ASP A 433 -3.12 -32.61 -35.54
N ASN A 434 -3.98 -32.33 -34.55
CA ASN A 434 -3.58 -32.13 -33.17
C ASN A 434 -3.87 -33.39 -32.37
N SER A 435 -2.84 -33.99 -31.79
CA SER A 435 -2.97 -35.15 -30.91
C SER A 435 -2.82 -34.73 -29.45
N ILE A 436 -3.61 -35.32 -28.54
CA ILE A 436 -3.49 -35.03 -27.10
C ILE A 436 -2.20 -35.65 -26.58
N VAL A 437 -1.44 -34.86 -25.82
CA VAL A 437 -0.14 -35.28 -25.27
C VAL A 437 -0.03 -34.97 -23.78
N THR A 438 0.75 -35.78 -23.09
CA THR A 438 1.14 -35.55 -21.69
C THR A 438 2.55 -34.97 -21.57
N GLU A 439 3.38 -35.19 -22.59
CA GLU A 439 4.78 -34.79 -22.63
C GLU A 439 5.01 -33.72 -23.72
N ARG A 440 5.90 -32.76 -23.47
CA ARG A 440 6.26 -31.70 -24.43
C ARG A 440 7.78 -31.67 -24.57
N LYS A 441 8.30 -32.55 -25.42
CA LYS A 441 9.73 -32.81 -25.58
C LYS A 441 10.22 -32.55 -27.00
N ASP A 442 9.53 -33.11 -27.99
CA ASP A 442 9.90 -33.00 -29.40
C ASP A 442 9.71 -31.57 -29.93
N ALA A 443 10.51 -31.20 -30.94
CA ALA A 443 10.39 -29.92 -31.62
C ALA A 443 9.02 -29.81 -32.32
N GLY A 444 8.39 -28.64 -32.25
CA GLY A 444 7.09 -28.36 -32.85
C GLY A 444 6.21 -27.48 -31.95
N THR A 445 4.93 -27.42 -32.30
CA THR A 445 3.96 -26.52 -31.66
C THR A 445 3.05 -27.31 -30.73
N TYR A 446 3.01 -26.90 -29.47
CA TYR A 446 2.13 -27.43 -28.45
C TYR A 446 1.08 -26.39 -28.07
N THR A 447 -0.18 -26.80 -27.95
CA THR A 447 -1.28 -25.93 -27.52
C THR A 447 -1.86 -26.43 -26.23
N VAL A 448 -1.97 -25.57 -25.22
CA VAL A 448 -2.69 -25.87 -23.98
C VAL A 448 -4.12 -25.38 -24.07
N TYR A 449 -5.08 -26.19 -23.62
CA TYR A 449 -6.49 -25.84 -23.54
C TYR A 449 -6.90 -25.69 -22.08
N LEU A 450 -7.42 -24.51 -21.76
CA LEU A 450 -7.94 -24.14 -20.46
C LEU A 450 -9.44 -23.91 -20.55
N LEU A 451 -10.16 -24.16 -19.46
CA LEU A 451 -11.60 -24.01 -19.39
C LEU A 451 -11.99 -23.21 -18.15
N GLY A 452 -12.79 -22.16 -18.33
CA GLY A 452 -13.28 -21.33 -17.23
C GLY A 452 -14.21 -22.07 -16.27
N GLN A 453 -14.17 -21.69 -14.99
CA GLN A 453 -14.95 -22.26 -13.91
C GLN A 453 -15.44 -21.16 -12.95
N ARG A 454 -16.37 -21.52 -12.06
CA ARG A 454 -16.85 -20.67 -10.95
C ARG A 454 -17.28 -19.27 -11.41
N ASN A 455 -16.43 -18.25 -11.23
CA ASN A 455 -16.67 -16.87 -11.62
C ASN A 455 -16.72 -16.65 -13.14
N TYR A 456 -16.23 -17.60 -13.92
CA TYR A 456 -16.23 -17.57 -15.37
C TYR A 456 -17.15 -18.64 -15.98
N THR A 457 -17.66 -18.34 -17.17
CA THR A 457 -18.40 -19.29 -18.02
C THR A 457 -17.45 -20.33 -18.63
N ASN A 458 -18.05 -21.42 -19.12
CA ASN A 458 -17.36 -22.65 -19.48
C ASN A 458 -16.85 -22.65 -20.93
N GLU A 459 -16.22 -21.57 -21.37
CA GLU A 459 -15.57 -21.49 -22.69
C GLU A 459 -14.08 -21.83 -22.62
N SER A 460 -13.54 -22.38 -23.71
CA SER A 460 -12.13 -22.72 -23.80
C SER A 460 -11.26 -21.51 -24.16
N LYS A 461 -10.09 -21.39 -23.53
CA LYS A 461 -9.00 -20.49 -23.95
C LYS A 461 -7.73 -21.30 -24.16
N GLN A 462 -6.84 -20.83 -25.02
CA GLN A 462 -5.62 -21.54 -25.36
C GLN A 462 -4.40 -20.63 -25.37
N ALA A 463 -3.23 -21.25 -25.18
CA ALA A 463 -1.91 -20.64 -25.39
C ALA A 463 -0.96 -21.64 -26.05
N ILE A 464 0.08 -21.14 -26.69
CA ILE A 464 0.96 -21.93 -27.56
C ILE A 464 2.38 -21.92 -26.99
N LEU A 465 2.97 -23.10 -26.85
CA LEU A 465 4.40 -23.32 -26.63
C LEU A 465 5.02 -23.77 -27.94
N THR A 466 6.11 -23.14 -28.35
CA THR A 466 6.90 -23.57 -29.51
C THR A 466 8.24 -24.14 -29.04
N ILE A 467 8.55 -25.37 -29.45
CA ILE A 467 9.88 -25.96 -29.28
C ILE A 467 10.56 -25.91 -30.64
N ASP A 468 11.50 -24.99 -30.83
CA ASP A 468 12.28 -24.87 -32.05
C ASP A 468 13.25 -26.04 -32.20
N LYS A 469 13.53 -26.41 -33.45
CA LYS A 469 14.54 -27.42 -33.73
C LYS A 469 15.92 -26.95 -33.26
N CYS A 470 16.73 -27.90 -32.80
CA CYS A 470 18.12 -27.61 -32.48
C CYS A 470 18.94 -27.50 -33.77
N LYS A 471 19.55 -26.33 -33.99
CA LYS A 471 20.41 -26.07 -35.14
C LYS A 471 21.78 -26.72 -34.94
N LEU A 472 22.19 -27.53 -35.90
CA LEU A 472 23.46 -28.24 -35.91
C LEU A 472 24.36 -27.70 -37.01
N ASN A 473 25.63 -27.49 -36.65
CA ASN A 473 26.72 -27.30 -37.59
C ASN A 473 27.43 -28.65 -37.81
N ALA A 474 28.10 -28.78 -38.95
CA ALA A 474 28.86 -29.97 -39.33
C ALA A 474 30.35 -29.64 -39.49
N ARG A 475 31.22 -30.53 -39.03
CA ARG A 475 32.66 -30.48 -39.30
C ARG A 475 33.21 -31.85 -39.67
N ILE A 476 34.22 -31.86 -40.52
CA ILE A 476 34.91 -33.07 -40.95
C ILE A 476 35.94 -33.48 -39.90
N THR A 477 35.95 -34.76 -39.55
CA THR A 477 36.94 -35.40 -38.67
C THR A 477 37.48 -36.67 -39.35
N GLY A 478 38.73 -37.04 -39.09
CA GLY A 478 39.31 -38.27 -39.64
C GLY A 478 40.75 -38.50 -39.17
N ASP A 479 41.33 -39.60 -39.60
CA ASP A 479 42.70 -40.01 -39.20
C ASP A 479 43.77 -39.33 -40.08
N SER A 480 43.47 -39.11 -41.36
CA SER A 480 44.33 -38.36 -42.29
C SER A 480 43.50 -37.67 -43.37
N PHE A 481 43.81 -36.40 -43.65
CA PHE A 481 43.23 -35.66 -44.78
C PHE A 481 44.09 -35.72 -46.04
N ASP A 482 45.21 -36.46 -45.99
CA ASP A 482 46.16 -36.54 -47.08
C ASP A 482 46.08 -37.90 -47.78
N LYS A 483 46.27 -37.91 -49.11
CA LYS A 483 46.37 -39.14 -49.90
C LYS A 483 47.46 -39.06 -50.97
N VAL A 484 47.95 -40.23 -51.41
CA VAL A 484 48.86 -40.32 -52.56
C VAL A 484 48.07 -40.32 -53.86
N TYR A 485 48.47 -39.46 -54.81
CA TYR A 485 47.83 -39.21 -56.11
C TYR A 485 47.44 -40.46 -56.88
N ASP A 486 46.16 -40.75 -56.99
CA ASP A 486 45.59 -41.93 -57.67
C ASP A 486 44.73 -41.59 -58.89
N GLY A 487 44.76 -40.33 -59.34
CA GLY A 487 43.97 -39.85 -60.47
C GLY A 487 42.46 -39.76 -60.22
N THR A 488 42.00 -39.77 -58.96
CA THR A 488 40.58 -39.63 -58.60
C THR A 488 40.35 -38.51 -57.59
N THR A 489 39.12 -38.01 -57.50
CA THR A 489 38.69 -37.12 -56.41
C THR A 489 38.25 -37.89 -55.16
N ASP A 490 38.20 -39.23 -55.22
CA ASP A 490 37.57 -40.05 -54.20
C ASP A 490 38.40 -40.11 -52.92
N ILE A 491 37.73 -40.34 -51.80
CA ILE A 491 38.35 -40.56 -50.49
C ILE A 491 38.71 -42.04 -50.33
N LYS A 492 39.87 -42.32 -49.75
CA LYS A 492 40.30 -43.68 -49.42
C LYS A 492 39.81 -44.11 -48.04
N GLU A 493 39.55 -45.41 -47.89
CA GLU A 493 39.15 -46.00 -46.59
C GLU A 493 40.16 -45.68 -45.48
N GLU A 494 41.45 -45.64 -45.80
CA GLU A 494 42.57 -45.32 -44.90
C GLU A 494 42.46 -43.91 -44.25
N GLN A 495 41.69 -43.00 -44.86
CA GLN A 495 41.50 -41.64 -44.34
C GLN A 495 40.48 -41.60 -43.19
N ASN A 496 39.58 -42.60 -43.12
CA ASN A 496 38.58 -42.77 -42.06
C ASN A 496 37.78 -41.48 -41.75
N LEU A 497 37.36 -40.77 -42.79
CA LEU A 497 36.64 -39.50 -42.65
C LEU A 497 35.21 -39.71 -42.14
N SER A 498 34.77 -38.81 -41.28
CA SER A 498 33.41 -38.75 -40.71
C SER A 498 32.97 -37.31 -40.53
N VAL A 499 31.65 -37.10 -40.42
CA VAL A 499 31.08 -35.80 -40.06
C VAL A 499 30.68 -35.81 -38.59
N GLN A 500 31.27 -34.92 -37.81
CA GLN A 500 30.81 -34.64 -36.46
C GLN A 500 29.81 -33.48 -36.47
N LEU A 501 28.65 -33.71 -35.85
CA LEU A 501 27.63 -32.70 -35.63
C LEU A 501 27.84 -32.01 -34.29
N TYR A 502 27.57 -30.70 -34.22
CA TYR A 502 27.63 -29.94 -32.98
C TYR A 502 26.70 -28.73 -33.01
N SER A 503 26.24 -28.31 -31.85
CA SER A 503 25.52 -27.05 -31.61
C SER A 503 26.26 -26.21 -30.57
N ASP A 504 25.71 -25.04 -30.24
CA ASP A 504 26.19 -24.22 -29.12
C ASP A 504 26.06 -24.94 -27.76
N SER A 505 25.19 -25.95 -27.66
CA SER A 505 25.01 -26.79 -26.47
C SER A 505 25.96 -27.99 -26.43
N GLY A 506 26.78 -28.20 -27.46
CA GLY A 506 27.78 -29.27 -27.54
C GLY A 506 27.52 -30.30 -28.62
N THR A 507 28.14 -31.47 -28.50
CA THR A 507 27.95 -32.59 -29.43
C THR A 507 26.78 -33.45 -28.96
N PRO A 508 25.72 -33.63 -29.77
CA PRO A 508 24.60 -34.49 -29.42
C PRO A 508 25.00 -35.96 -29.38
N ASP A 509 24.21 -36.80 -28.69
CA ASP A 509 24.38 -38.25 -28.71
C ASP A 509 24.15 -38.78 -30.14
N SER A 510 25.09 -39.57 -30.65
CA SER A 510 25.01 -40.19 -31.99
C SER A 510 23.78 -41.08 -32.21
N ARG A 511 23.13 -41.57 -31.13
CA ARG A 511 21.84 -42.28 -31.20
C ARG A 511 20.68 -41.32 -31.47
N ASP A 512 20.72 -40.13 -30.88
CA ASP A 512 19.70 -39.10 -31.06
C ASP A 512 19.78 -38.48 -32.46
N VAL A 513 20.99 -38.08 -32.86
CA VAL A 513 21.25 -37.54 -34.20
C VAL A 513 22.71 -37.73 -34.61
N ARG A 514 22.91 -38.16 -35.86
CA ARG A 514 24.21 -38.31 -36.52
C ARG A 514 24.07 -37.98 -38.00
N ALA A 515 25.20 -37.67 -38.64
CA ALA A 515 25.27 -37.64 -40.09
C ALA A 515 25.13 -39.07 -40.64
N ASP A 516 24.38 -39.24 -41.73
CA ASP A 516 24.08 -40.54 -42.32
C ASP A 516 24.65 -40.65 -43.73
N GLN A 517 23.96 -40.09 -44.73
CA GLN A 517 24.50 -40.00 -46.08
C GLN A 517 25.36 -38.76 -46.22
N VAL A 518 26.60 -38.96 -46.68
CA VAL A 518 27.57 -37.89 -46.96
C VAL A 518 28.31 -38.23 -48.25
N ASN A 519 28.32 -37.30 -49.20
CA ASN A 519 29.10 -37.42 -50.41
C ASN A 519 30.47 -36.79 -50.17
N TRP A 520 31.53 -37.57 -50.33
CA TRP A 520 32.90 -37.15 -50.08
C TRP A 520 33.70 -37.06 -51.36
N ALA A 521 34.35 -35.93 -51.59
CA ALA A 521 35.29 -35.77 -52.69
C ALA A 521 36.31 -34.66 -52.40
N TYR A 522 37.52 -34.80 -52.93
CA TYR A 522 38.41 -33.66 -53.15
C TYR A 522 37.86 -32.79 -54.29
N GLN A 523 38.06 -31.48 -54.19
CA GLN A 523 37.71 -30.55 -55.26
C GLN A 523 38.57 -30.71 -56.53
N SER A 524 39.70 -31.42 -56.43
CA SER A 524 40.60 -31.73 -57.54
C SER A 524 41.18 -33.13 -57.37
N ALA A 525 41.51 -33.78 -58.49
CA ALA A 525 42.25 -35.05 -58.49
C ALA A 525 43.78 -34.85 -58.54
N ASP A 526 44.26 -33.64 -58.84
CA ASP A 526 45.67 -33.31 -59.01
C ASP A 526 46.43 -33.18 -57.69
N VAL A 527 47.76 -33.22 -57.75
CA VAL A 527 48.66 -33.01 -56.60
C VAL A 527 48.57 -31.57 -56.12
N GLY A 528 48.44 -31.40 -54.80
CA GLY A 528 48.34 -30.11 -54.15
C GLY A 528 47.39 -30.10 -52.96
N GLU A 529 47.27 -28.94 -52.32
CA GLU A 529 46.30 -28.71 -51.24
C GLU A 529 44.93 -28.38 -51.84
N HIS A 530 43.93 -29.21 -51.55
CA HIS A 530 42.57 -29.04 -52.04
C HIS A 530 41.57 -29.18 -50.90
N ASN A 531 40.37 -28.61 -51.05
CA ASN A 531 39.31 -28.88 -50.08
C ASN A 531 38.77 -30.29 -50.31
N ILE A 532 38.59 -31.03 -49.24
CA ILE A 532 37.71 -32.19 -49.15
C ILE A 532 36.33 -31.64 -48.80
N GLU A 533 35.35 -31.92 -49.65
CA GLU A 533 33.97 -31.52 -49.46
C GLU A 533 33.14 -32.71 -48.98
N ALA A 534 32.44 -32.50 -47.87
CA ALA A 534 31.37 -33.36 -47.39
C ALA A 534 30.05 -32.71 -47.80
N ALA A 535 29.45 -33.16 -48.89
CA ALA A 535 28.23 -32.59 -49.44
C ALA A 535 27.00 -33.48 -49.21
N ASN A 536 25.81 -32.89 -49.34
CA ASN A 536 24.51 -33.57 -49.21
C ASN A 536 24.34 -34.32 -47.88
N ILE A 537 24.84 -33.72 -46.79
CA ILE A 537 24.76 -34.30 -45.46
C ILE A 537 23.29 -34.44 -45.07
N THR A 538 22.88 -35.66 -44.74
CA THR A 538 21.56 -35.97 -44.19
C THR A 538 21.67 -36.40 -42.73
N LEU A 539 20.60 -36.17 -41.96
CA LEU A 539 20.53 -36.53 -40.55
C LEU A 539 19.76 -37.83 -40.36
N ALA A 540 20.31 -38.74 -39.55
CA ALA A 540 19.61 -39.92 -39.04
C ALA A 540 19.79 -40.05 -37.52
N GLY A 541 18.99 -40.90 -36.89
CA GLY A 541 18.94 -41.06 -35.44
C GLY A 541 17.51 -41.04 -34.94
N ASP A 542 17.31 -41.51 -33.70
CA ASP A 542 15.98 -41.71 -33.11
C ASP A 542 15.21 -40.39 -33.00
N ASN A 543 15.93 -39.27 -32.86
CA ASN A 543 15.38 -37.93 -32.65
C ASN A 543 15.77 -36.94 -33.74
N ALA A 544 16.27 -37.39 -34.89
CA ALA A 544 16.78 -36.54 -35.96
C ALA A 544 15.77 -35.48 -36.45
N LYS A 545 14.46 -35.79 -36.39
CA LYS A 545 13.36 -34.86 -36.72
C LYS A 545 13.38 -33.55 -35.90
N ASN A 546 13.96 -33.58 -34.69
CA ASN A 546 14.04 -32.46 -33.76
C ASN A 546 15.26 -31.56 -34.00
N TYR A 547 16.09 -31.91 -34.98
CA TYR A 547 17.29 -31.18 -35.37
C TYR A 547 17.16 -30.67 -36.81
N GLU A 548 17.93 -29.64 -37.11
CA GLU A 548 18.13 -29.17 -38.48
C GLU A 548 19.59 -28.77 -38.69
N LEU A 549 20.13 -29.05 -39.87
CA LEU A 549 21.45 -28.57 -40.26
C LEU A 549 21.36 -27.09 -40.64
N THR A 550 22.31 -26.29 -40.19
CA THR A 550 22.48 -24.92 -40.67
C THR A 550 22.93 -24.89 -42.13
N GLU A 551 23.83 -25.81 -42.50
CA GLU A 551 24.33 -26.03 -43.85
C GLU A 551 24.40 -27.54 -44.14
N ASN A 552 24.05 -27.94 -45.36
CA ASN A 552 24.06 -29.35 -45.79
C ASN A 552 25.40 -29.80 -46.37
N SER A 553 26.43 -28.97 -46.25
CA SER A 553 27.80 -29.30 -46.62
C SER A 553 28.81 -28.67 -45.66
N THR A 554 30.02 -29.21 -45.63
CA THR A 554 31.17 -28.64 -44.93
C THR A 554 32.45 -29.04 -45.65
N SER A 555 33.54 -28.30 -45.45
CA SER A 555 34.81 -28.60 -46.12
C SER A 555 36.01 -28.43 -45.21
N ILE A 556 37.06 -29.18 -45.51
CA ILE A 556 38.35 -29.12 -44.80
C ILE A 556 39.50 -29.25 -45.81
N LYS A 557 40.67 -28.72 -45.49
CA LYS A 557 41.86 -28.84 -46.33
C LYS A 557 42.52 -30.21 -46.18
N GLY A 558 42.93 -30.79 -47.30
CA GLY A 558 43.73 -32.01 -47.38
C GLY A 558 44.70 -31.94 -48.56
N ASN A 559 45.81 -32.69 -48.49
CA ASN A 559 46.84 -32.69 -49.52
C ASN A 559 46.84 -33.98 -50.32
N ILE A 560 46.85 -33.84 -51.65
CA ILE A 560 47.19 -34.94 -52.55
C ILE A 560 48.69 -34.86 -52.81
N VAL A 561 49.44 -35.84 -52.32
CA VAL A 561 50.90 -35.91 -52.51
C VAL A 561 51.25 -36.66 -53.79
N ALA A 562 52.33 -36.24 -54.44
CA ALA A 562 52.79 -36.86 -55.67
C ALA A 562 53.15 -38.34 -55.48
N ARG A 563 52.81 -39.14 -56.50
CA ARG A 563 53.05 -40.58 -56.52
C ARG A 563 54.37 -40.89 -57.21
N ASP A 564 55.06 -41.95 -56.77
CA ASP A 564 56.21 -42.49 -57.50
C ASP A 564 55.75 -43.35 -58.68
N PHE A 565 56.50 -43.33 -59.78
CA PHE A 565 56.31 -44.30 -60.87
C PHE A 565 56.48 -45.73 -60.34
N ALA A 566 55.62 -46.66 -60.74
CA ALA A 566 55.70 -48.06 -60.30
C ALA A 566 57.02 -48.72 -60.73
N SER A 567 57.48 -48.43 -61.96
CA SER A 567 58.81 -48.82 -62.40
C SER A 567 59.34 -47.91 -63.53
N MET A 568 60.67 -47.87 -63.69
CA MET A 568 61.35 -47.21 -64.80
C MET A 568 62.44 -48.14 -65.34
N THR A 569 62.55 -48.32 -66.65
CA THR A 569 63.62 -49.09 -67.29
C THR A 569 64.33 -48.25 -68.34
N VAL A 570 65.65 -48.35 -68.39
CA VAL A 570 66.50 -47.61 -69.32
C VAL A 570 67.58 -48.54 -69.87
N SER A 571 67.73 -48.54 -71.18
CA SER A 571 68.83 -49.23 -71.88
C SER A 571 69.36 -48.35 -73.00
N ALA A 572 70.61 -48.58 -73.42
CA ALA A 572 71.23 -47.82 -74.48
C ALA A 572 72.02 -48.77 -75.39
N ASP A 573 71.96 -48.49 -76.69
CA ASP A 573 72.71 -49.24 -77.69
C ASP A 573 74.20 -48.84 -77.67
N PRO A 574 75.13 -49.79 -77.87
CA PRO A 574 76.55 -49.48 -77.95
C PRO A 574 76.87 -48.70 -79.24
N LEU A 575 77.75 -47.72 -79.13
CA LEU A 575 78.24 -46.92 -80.26
C LEU A 575 79.58 -47.46 -80.76
N THR A 576 79.93 -47.22 -82.03
CA THR A 576 81.25 -47.58 -82.60
C THR A 576 82.05 -46.32 -82.87
N TYR A 577 83.26 -46.21 -82.30
CA TYR A 577 84.11 -45.03 -82.42
C TYR A 577 84.48 -44.73 -83.89
N ASN A 578 84.18 -43.52 -84.35
CA ASN A 578 84.46 -43.04 -85.71
C ASN A 578 85.10 -41.63 -85.78
N GLY A 579 85.42 -41.03 -84.63
CA GLY A 579 86.06 -39.71 -84.54
C GLY A 579 85.14 -38.48 -84.59
N THR A 580 83.82 -38.66 -84.60
CA THR A 580 82.82 -37.56 -84.55
C THR A 580 81.85 -37.76 -83.39
N GLU A 581 81.22 -36.68 -82.91
CA GLU A 581 80.19 -36.76 -81.86
C GLU A 581 79.01 -37.63 -82.31
N GLN A 582 78.65 -38.64 -81.51
CA GLN A 582 77.54 -39.55 -81.75
C GLN A 582 76.54 -39.48 -80.60
N LYS A 583 75.24 -39.42 -80.92
CA LYS A 583 74.17 -39.53 -79.92
C LYS A 583 73.73 -41.00 -79.83
N PRO A 584 73.74 -41.61 -78.63
CA PRO A 584 73.24 -42.97 -78.45
C PRO A 584 71.74 -43.05 -78.68
N GLN A 585 71.25 -44.22 -79.11
CA GLN A 585 69.84 -44.55 -79.00
C GLN A 585 69.59 -45.05 -77.57
N ILE A 586 68.75 -44.31 -76.83
CA ILE A 586 68.35 -44.67 -75.48
C ILE A 586 66.89 -45.12 -75.52
N HIS A 587 66.63 -46.33 -75.05
CA HIS A 587 65.28 -46.86 -74.85
C HIS A 587 64.91 -46.71 -73.38
N ALA A 588 64.05 -45.74 -73.10
CA ALA A 588 63.49 -45.50 -71.77
C ALA A 588 61.98 -45.77 -71.79
N SER A 589 61.50 -46.44 -70.76
CA SER A 589 60.08 -46.67 -70.54
C SER A 589 59.78 -46.64 -69.04
N VAL A 590 58.54 -46.31 -68.71
CA VAL A 590 58.02 -46.26 -67.35
C VAL A 590 56.71 -47.00 -67.27
N GLU A 591 56.46 -47.55 -66.09
CA GLU A 591 55.18 -48.09 -65.70
C GLU A 591 54.59 -47.15 -64.65
N ILE A 592 53.44 -46.54 -64.95
CA ILE A 592 52.80 -45.58 -64.06
C ILE A 592 52.15 -46.28 -62.85
N GLY A 593 51.63 -47.49 -63.04
CA GLY A 593 50.96 -48.25 -61.98
C GLY A 593 49.53 -47.80 -61.68
N LEU A 594 48.95 -46.95 -62.52
CA LEU A 594 47.54 -46.53 -62.48
C LEU A 594 46.87 -46.93 -63.80
N SER A 595 45.65 -47.46 -63.74
CA SER A 595 44.92 -47.92 -64.93
C SER A 595 44.22 -46.79 -65.69
N ASN A 596 44.05 -45.63 -65.04
CA ASN A 596 43.38 -44.43 -65.56
C ASN A 596 44.34 -43.39 -66.16
N GLU A 597 45.66 -43.62 -66.11
CA GLU A 597 46.68 -42.69 -66.60
C GLU A 597 47.57 -43.34 -67.67
N SER A 598 47.93 -42.60 -68.72
CA SER A 598 48.73 -43.11 -69.85
C SER A 598 50.22 -42.76 -69.72
N PRO A 599 51.15 -43.70 -69.98
CA PRO A 599 52.60 -43.43 -69.99
C PRO A 599 53.05 -42.45 -71.09
N ASP A 600 52.18 -42.15 -72.07
CA ASP A 600 52.48 -41.21 -73.16
C ASP A 600 52.70 -39.76 -72.67
N ALA A 601 52.18 -39.42 -71.50
CA ALA A 601 52.35 -38.09 -70.90
C ALA A 601 53.71 -37.90 -70.21
N VAL A 602 54.55 -38.94 -70.15
CA VAL A 602 55.85 -38.89 -69.48
C VAL A 602 56.90 -38.25 -70.39
N VAL A 603 57.56 -37.23 -69.86
CA VAL A 603 58.65 -36.53 -70.55
C VAL A 603 59.98 -37.07 -70.05
N PHE A 604 60.78 -37.62 -70.96
CA PHE A 604 62.15 -38.02 -70.66
C PHE A 604 63.13 -36.89 -70.96
N THR A 605 63.98 -36.59 -69.97
CA THR A 605 65.08 -35.63 -70.11
C THR A 605 66.40 -36.30 -69.70
N TYR A 606 67.50 -35.78 -70.22
CA TYR A 606 68.81 -36.43 -70.15
C TYR A 606 69.87 -35.49 -69.60
N SER A 607 70.83 -36.03 -68.85
CA SER A 607 71.95 -35.27 -68.29
C SER A 607 73.24 -36.08 -68.26
N LYS A 608 74.39 -35.42 -68.45
CA LYS A 608 75.72 -36.02 -68.25
C LYS A 608 76.18 -35.94 -66.79
N ASN A 609 75.69 -34.97 -66.01
CA ASN A 609 76.14 -34.69 -64.65
C ASN A 609 75.08 -34.96 -63.57
N GLY A 610 73.85 -35.30 -63.97
CA GLY A 610 72.74 -35.60 -63.07
C GLY A 610 72.05 -34.35 -62.49
N VAL A 611 72.42 -33.15 -62.93
CA VAL A 611 71.87 -31.86 -62.45
C VAL A 611 71.22 -31.10 -63.61
N ASP A 612 71.92 -30.94 -64.74
CA ASP A 612 71.44 -30.18 -65.89
C ASP A 612 70.74 -31.10 -66.88
N TYR A 613 69.40 -31.16 -66.82
CA TYR A 613 68.59 -32.02 -67.68
C TYR A 613 68.12 -31.27 -68.93
N GLN A 614 68.23 -31.93 -70.09
CA GLN A 614 67.82 -31.40 -71.40
C GLN A 614 66.94 -32.41 -72.14
N SER A 615 66.12 -31.97 -73.08
CA SER A 615 65.27 -32.85 -73.90
C SER A 615 66.07 -33.68 -74.90
N GLU A 616 67.25 -33.20 -75.32
CA GLU A 616 68.10 -33.90 -76.27
C GLU A 616 69.05 -34.88 -75.58
N ILE A 617 69.20 -36.07 -76.17
CA ILE A 617 70.18 -37.06 -75.71
C ILE A 617 71.61 -36.50 -75.90
N PRO A 618 72.46 -36.52 -74.86
CA PRO A 618 73.82 -36.01 -74.95
C PRO A 618 74.70 -36.83 -75.90
N GLY A 619 75.53 -36.15 -76.69
CA GLY A 619 76.49 -36.81 -77.59
C GLY A 619 77.83 -37.15 -76.93
N PHE A 620 78.53 -38.12 -77.50
CA PHE A 620 79.86 -38.59 -77.07
C PHE A 620 80.79 -38.78 -78.28
N THR A 621 82.04 -38.33 -78.16
CA THR A 621 83.03 -38.41 -79.25
C THR A 621 84.12 -39.45 -78.97
N ASP A 622 84.64 -39.50 -77.73
CA ASP A 622 85.77 -40.35 -77.39
C ASP A 622 85.34 -41.79 -77.04
N ALA A 623 86.25 -42.75 -77.22
CA ALA A 623 86.02 -44.13 -76.82
C ALA A 623 86.03 -44.23 -75.29
N GLY A 624 84.95 -44.75 -74.70
CA GLY A 624 84.78 -44.82 -73.25
C GLY A 624 83.40 -45.33 -72.86
N THR A 625 83.20 -45.53 -71.55
CA THR A 625 81.86 -45.77 -70.99
C THR A 625 81.43 -44.51 -70.25
N TYR A 626 80.34 -43.91 -70.72
CA TYR A 626 79.77 -42.70 -70.16
C TYR A 626 78.48 -43.03 -69.43
N GLN A 627 78.25 -42.38 -68.31
CA GLN A 627 76.98 -42.49 -67.59
C GLN A 627 76.05 -41.37 -68.05
N VAL A 628 74.85 -41.73 -68.50
CA VAL A 628 73.77 -40.79 -68.81
C VAL A 628 72.67 -40.95 -67.78
N TYR A 629 72.29 -39.84 -67.16
CA TYR A 629 71.13 -39.76 -66.29
C TYR A 629 69.90 -39.52 -67.15
N VAL A 630 68.89 -40.36 -66.99
CA VAL A 630 67.59 -40.25 -67.64
C VAL A 630 66.58 -39.98 -66.55
N LYS A 631 65.87 -38.85 -66.68
CA LYS A 631 64.82 -38.44 -65.76
C LYS A 631 63.47 -38.52 -66.47
N ALA A 632 62.56 -39.28 -65.87
CA ALA A 632 61.16 -39.31 -66.23
C ALA A 632 60.41 -38.29 -65.36
N SER A 633 59.71 -37.36 -66.01
CA SER A 633 58.90 -36.33 -65.36
C SER A 633 57.47 -36.38 -65.91
N MET A 634 56.49 -36.33 -65.01
CA MET A 634 55.07 -36.26 -65.35
C MET A 634 54.35 -35.44 -64.27
N ALA A 635 53.32 -34.70 -64.67
CA ALA A 635 52.47 -33.99 -63.70
C ALA A 635 51.92 -34.98 -62.67
N ASN A 636 51.83 -34.55 -61.41
CA ASN A 636 51.34 -35.35 -60.28
C ASN A 636 52.22 -36.55 -59.84
N PHE A 637 53.36 -36.78 -60.50
CA PHE A 637 54.34 -37.80 -60.12
C PHE A 637 55.64 -37.17 -59.61
N ASN A 638 56.31 -37.90 -58.71
CA ASN A 638 57.69 -37.58 -58.35
C ASN A 638 58.60 -37.94 -59.52
N ASP A 639 59.57 -37.07 -59.82
CA ASP A 639 60.57 -37.33 -60.86
C ASP A 639 61.35 -38.62 -60.56
N ALA A 640 61.36 -39.58 -61.50
CA ALA A 640 62.18 -40.78 -61.40
C ALA A 640 63.47 -40.62 -62.21
N VAL A 641 64.62 -40.89 -61.58
CA VAL A 641 65.93 -40.79 -62.23
C VAL A 641 66.60 -42.16 -62.25
N LYS A 642 67.08 -42.58 -63.43
CA LYS A 642 67.96 -43.73 -63.60
C LYS A 642 69.18 -43.40 -64.43
N THR A 643 70.25 -44.16 -64.22
CA THR A 643 71.48 -44.04 -65.01
C THR A 643 71.60 -45.18 -66.00
N VAL A 644 72.04 -44.89 -67.22
CA VAL A 644 72.42 -45.88 -68.22
C VAL A 644 73.86 -45.66 -68.68
N ASN A 645 74.59 -46.75 -68.87
CA ASN A 645 75.96 -46.71 -69.37
C ASN A 645 75.93 -46.77 -70.91
N VAL A 646 76.50 -45.76 -71.53
CA VAL A 646 76.70 -45.67 -72.98
C VAL A 646 78.15 -45.97 -73.29
N THR A 647 78.42 -47.07 -73.99
CA THR A 647 79.78 -47.48 -74.34
C THR A 647 80.07 -47.19 -75.81
N VAL A 648 81.15 -46.43 -76.06
CA VAL A 648 81.70 -46.20 -77.40
C VAL A 648 82.87 -47.18 -77.63
N GLN A 649 82.65 -48.19 -78.47
CA GLN A 649 83.55 -49.32 -78.71
C GLN A 649 84.61 -49.02 -79.79
N GLN A 650 85.85 -49.50 -79.61
CA GLN A 650 86.92 -49.41 -80.62
C GLN A 650 86.74 -50.44 -81.76
N ALA A 651 86.91 -50.02 -83.02
CA ALA A 651 86.54 -50.81 -84.20
C ALA A 651 87.41 -52.08 -84.47
N PRO A 652 86.84 -53.19 -84.99
CA PRO A 652 87.50 -54.51 -85.05
C PRO A 652 88.51 -54.75 -86.20
N GLN A 653 88.81 -53.77 -87.05
CA GLN A 653 89.57 -54.00 -88.29
C GLN A 653 91.09 -54.24 -88.11
N ALA A 654 91.62 -54.15 -86.89
CA ALA A 654 93.05 -54.41 -86.64
C ALA A 654 93.45 -55.90 -86.69
N GLN A 655 92.53 -56.85 -86.49
CA GLN A 655 92.87 -58.27 -86.30
C GLN A 655 93.05 -59.08 -87.60
N ALA A 656 92.50 -58.63 -88.74
CA ALA A 656 92.56 -59.38 -90.01
C ALA A 656 93.94 -59.30 -90.72
N VAL A 657 94.69 -58.22 -90.50
CA VAL A 657 96.00 -57.98 -91.14
C VAL A 657 97.09 -58.91 -90.58
N ILE A 658 97.00 -59.25 -89.30
CA ILE A 658 98.00 -60.10 -88.61
C ILE A 658 97.92 -61.57 -89.10
N ARG A 659 96.73 -62.05 -89.46
CA ARG A 659 96.51 -63.44 -89.89
C ARG A 659 97.05 -63.74 -91.30
N ARG A 660 97.06 -62.75 -92.21
CA ARG A 660 97.61 -62.89 -93.58
C ARG A 660 99.14 -62.97 -93.61
N ARG A 661 99.86 -62.29 -92.69
CA ARG A 661 101.33 -62.37 -92.60
C ARG A 661 101.84 -63.76 -92.20
N ARG A 662 101.14 -64.49 -91.32
CA ARG A 662 101.55 -65.84 -90.87
C ARG A 662 101.44 -66.92 -91.96
N LYS A 663 100.42 -66.88 -92.83
CA LYS A 663 100.28 -67.85 -93.94
C LYS A 663 101.38 -67.74 -95.00
N ARG A 664 101.86 -66.51 -95.29
CA ARG A 664 102.91 -66.27 -96.29
C ARG A 664 104.30 -66.80 -95.85
N GLN A 665 104.57 -66.79 -94.55
CA GLN A 665 105.81 -67.35 -93.97
C GLN A 665 105.85 -68.89 -94.01
N GLN A 666 104.72 -69.56 -93.77
CA GLN A 666 104.66 -71.03 -93.84
C GLN A 666 104.81 -71.57 -95.27
N TRP A 667 104.29 -70.88 -96.28
CA TRP A 667 104.43 -71.28 -97.67
C TRP A 667 105.89 -71.27 -98.16
N LYS A 668 106.68 -70.24 -97.79
CA LYS A 668 108.12 -70.18 -98.12
C LYS A 668 108.91 -71.33 -97.47
N LYS A 669 108.55 -71.73 -96.24
CA LYS A 669 109.23 -72.82 -95.50
C LYS A 669 109.00 -74.20 -96.12
N GLN A 670 107.85 -74.42 -96.76
CA GLN A 670 107.53 -75.69 -97.45
C GLN A 670 108.27 -75.83 -98.79
N GLN A 671 108.48 -74.74 -99.54
CA GLN A 671 109.23 -74.78 -100.80
C GLN A 671 110.73 -75.06 -100.59
N TRP A 672 111.33 -74.50 -99.54
CA TRP A 672 112.74 -74.76 -99.21
C TRP A 672 113.00 -76.24 -98.86
N LYS A 673 112.06 -76.91 -98.15
CA LYS A 673 112.16 -78.35 -97.85
C LYS A 673 112.05 -79.26 -99.08
N LYS A 674 111.37 -78.81 -100.15
CA LYS A 674 111.27 -79.58 -101.42
C LYS A 674 112.56 -79.53 -102.24
N GLN A 675 113.32 -78.44 -102.20
CA GLN A 675 114.62 -78.35 -102.88
C GLN A 675 115.71 -79.23 -102.23
N GLN A 676 115.71 -79.40 -100.90
CA GLN A 676 116.71 -80.27 -100.25
C GLN A 676 116.49 -81.78 -100.49
N ARG A 677 115.27 -82.22 -100.82
CA ARG A 677 114.97 -83.65 -100.99
C ARG A 677 115.36 -84.21 -102.37
N LYS A 678 115.59 -83.35 -103.38
CA LYS A 678 116.07 -83.77 -104.71
C LYS A 678 117.61 -83.82 -104.84
N PHE A 679 118.36 -83.17 -103.95
CA PHE A 679 119.83 -83.24 -103.92
C PHE A 679 120.39 -84.54 -103.32
N ARG A 680 119.54 -85.46 -102.83
CA ARG A 680 119.95 -86.70 -102.15
C ARG A 680 119.77 -87.99 -102.97
N HIS A 681 119.39 -87.89 -104.24
CA HIS A 681 119.24 -89.05 -105.16
C HIS A 681 120.04 -88.90 -106.46
N SER A 682 121.25 -88.34 -106.38
CA SER A 682 122.36 -88.68 -107.29
C SER A 682 123.41 -89.47 -106.48
N ASN A 683 123.18 -90.78 -106.31
CA ASN A 683 124.18 -91.81 -105.95
C ASN A 683 123.48 -93.17 -105.79
N GLN A 684 122.92 -93.66 -106.91
CA GLN A 684 122.88 -95.09 -107.24
C GLN A 684 122.78 -95.22 -108.77
N ARG A 685 123.74 -94.59 -109.45
CA ARG A 685 124.44 -94.92 -110.70
C ARG A 685 125.02 -93.65 -111.28
#